data_AF-A0A970KQN5-F1
#
_entry.id   AF-A0A970KQN5-F1
#
_cell.length_a   1.000
_cell.length_b   1.000
_cell.length_c   1.000
_cell.angle_alpha   90.00
_cell.angle_beta   90.00
_cell.angle_gamma   90.00
#
_symmetry.space_group_name_H-M   'P 1'
#
loop_
_entity.id
_entity.type
_entity.pdbx_description
1 polymer ?
#
loop_
_entity_poly.entity_id
_entity_poly.type
_entity_poly.pdbx_seq_one_letter_code
_entity_poly.pdbx_strand_id
1 'polypeptide(L)'
;MDPGFHDGDELTHSLPFGELWEPWVSVARRELARTTPLAAEIPVDDLERLAHGLTEELARIGALAAYERFVGFRAKEAAATGGRAKTGSYSRFVAVVRRDGYLDLFESFPVLLRQIHRLVTSWRDSLAELLERLAADREALAEQYGRGEPLGALVRLERLPSDRHDGRWGIFALAFGNGLELVYKPRSLAPEAVLDRAARRLAATGLAAPPRTLAVLERNGYGWMLRARPGTPGDEAGRRAWFASAGALVALAELLGGQDLHAENIIATRSGPVVVDAEMLLQPLRAGADPTRDASFAAGLLARPGAYDREAAWAGLEPVRPRRLPGKRRVWTGIGTDEIAPAGEPAMTKPLANTLVVASEPLAPSSYSSALLDGYTATWRAVASNRAALLDPEGPLRTAAAAPVRLLFRPSQEYASVLDLLSQPRYQRDGVTAELLLEALLRPFAEHRTRPLLWPLVAVERAALLGLDLPRFEVLAGSTTIAGGEEPIAGLLLRSGVDELRHRLAELDEGTLARRRAAIAEALKARASSFSPRRAWATAPGDIEAAALRSGDALVEAIAAESPLPRSCSLADRLAALAIYDGLLGVLLALAEVDALDDGKRVVRAAGLFLSELEPFVSALDSEEAAALPVGVLSGIGSLVWGLVSLATAGGTIAEVALATAGRIARRISPAALSTDERLDLEGGAAGAALGLLAVGQATGERQFLTAARAAGLRLLERRDSRGAWPGVDGVARSGFAHGASGIARSLAALAKALDEPRFAAAAAAGFAFEHSELDPARGNWPVVATDPRLGEHRPTWMVAWCHGAPGIALARAVAAEVAGDTGEHDLEVAVATTMAAGLTFRDHLCCGSAGRIAVLDALGRRRHRADWRDAAHAIAMQLLTRAAAADELNLPPGPAS
;
A
#
# COMPACT_ATOMS: atom_id res chain seq x y z
N MET A 1 29.29 -33.04 36.42
CA MET A 1 29.21 -31.74 37.12
C MET A 1 28.63 -30.77 36.14
N ASP A 2 27.55 -30.15 36.57
CA ASP A 2 26.57 -29.37 35.82
C ASP A 2 27.20 -28.08 35.25
N PRO A 3 27.17 -27.82 33.92
CA PRO A 3 27.37 -26.49 33.39
C PRO A 3 25.99 -25.82 33.28
N GLY A 4 25.73 -24.87 34.17
CA GLY A 4 24.45 -24.16 34.27
C GLY A 4 24.00 -23.53 32.95
N PHE A 5 22.89 -24.05 32.42
CA PHE A 5 21.99 -23.34 31.51
C PHE A 5 21.07 -22.47 32.37
N HIS A 6 21.28 -21.15 32.45
CA HIS A 6 20.39 -20.29 33.25
C HIS A 6 19.87 -19.00 32.59
N ASP A 7 20.13 -18.75 31.30
CA ASP A 7 19.43 -17.65 30.56
C ASP A 7 18.47 -18.14 29.45
N GLY A 8 18.50 -19.43 29.08
CA GLY A 8 17.69 -19.98 27.99
C GLY A 8 16.21 -20.27 28.34
N ASP A 9 15.93 -20.55 29.62
CA ASP A 9 14.57 -20.86 30.09
C ASP A 9 13.68 -19.61 30.07
N GLU A 10 14.16 -18.44 30.53
CA GLU A 10 13.37 -17.20 30.57
C GLU A 10 12.93 -16.74 29.16
N LEU A 11 13.81 -16.89 28.16
CA LEU A 11 13.50 -16.53 26.77
C LEU A 11 12.50 -17.50 26.14
N THR A 12 12.58 -18.80 26.44
CA THR A 12 11.65 -19.81 25.90
C THR A 12 10.25 -19.64 26.49
N HIS A 13 10.15 -19.31 27.78
CA HIS A 13 8.87 -19.01 28.45
C HIS A 13 8.27 -17.65 28.07
N SER A 14 8.99 -16.82 27.30
CA SER A 14 8.47 -15.56 26.74
C SER A 14 7.69 -15.75 25.42
N LEU A 15 7.71 -16.96 24.85
CA LEU A 15 7.04 -17.29 23.60
C LEU A 15 5.78 -18.15 23.83
N PRO A 16 4.73 -17.98 23.03
CA PRO A 16 3.49 -18.74 23.20
C PRO A 16 3.74 -20.23 22.96
N PHE A 17 3.52 -21.04 24.00
CA PHE A 17 3.81 -22.47 24.02
C PHE A 17 5.28 -22.82 23.69
N GLY A 18 6.23 -21.94 24.04
CA GLY A 18 7.66 -22.11 23.78
C GLY A 18 8.21 -23.48 24.19
N GLU A 19 7.69 -24.01 25.30
CA GLU A 19 8.06 -25.32 25.86
C GLU A 19 7.72 -26.50 24.93
N LEU A 20 6.75 -26.33 24.02
CA LEU A 20 6.38 -27.34 23.03
C LEU A 20 7.34 -27.35 21.83
N TRP A 21 8.05 -26.26 21.58
CA TRP A 21 8.94 -26.11 20.43
C TRP A 21 10.40 -26.44 20.77
N GLU A 22 10.77 -26.27 22.04
CA GLU A 22 12.11 -26.55 22.59
C GLU A 22 12.69 -27.92 22.14
N PRO A 23 11.96 -29.06 22.17
CA PRO A 23 12.53 -30.34 21.75
C PRO A 23 12.95 -30.37 20.27
N TRP A 24 12.20 -29.68 19.40
CA TRP A 24 12.51 -29.58 17.96
C TRP A 24 13.80 -28.79 17.72
N VAL A 25 13.99 -27.71 18.47
CA VAL A 25 15.19 -26.87 18.42
C VAL A 25 16.40 -27.62 18.98
N SER A 26 16.22 -28.39 20.06
CA SER A 26 17.26 -29.29 20.60
C SER A 26 17.71 -30.33 19.57
N VAL A 27 16.76 -30.95 18.86
CA VAL A 27 17.08 -31.86 17.74
C VAL A 27 17.82 -31.11 16.64
N ALA A 28 17.37 -29.92 16.23
CA ALA A 28 18.02 -29.12 15.19
C ALA A 28 19.49 -28.85 15.52
N ARG A 29 19.81 -28.45 16.76
CA ARG A 29 21.18 -28.21 17.23
C ARG A 29 22.05 -29.47 17.19
N ARG A 30 21.53 -30.60 17.67
CA ARG A 30 22.25 -31.89 17.61
C ARG A 30 22.52 -32.32 16.17
N GLU A 31 21.54 -32.14 15.30
CA GLU A 31 21.66 -32.46 13.88
C GLU A 31 22.66 -31.55 13.17
N LEU A 32 22.72 -30.26 13.50
CA LEU A 32 23.74 -29.34 12.98
C LEU A 32 25.16 -29.82 13.35
N ALA A 33 25.39 -30.11 14.63
CA ALA A 33 26.69 -30.61 15.11
C ALA A 33 27.07 -31.96 14.50
N ARG A 34 26.09 -32.79 14.14
CA ARG A 34 26.31 -34.06 13.43
C ARG A 34 26.60 -33.87 11.94
N THR A 35 25.99 -32.86 11.32
CA THR A 35 26.10 -32.57 9.89
C THR A 35 27.47 -31.97 9.56
N THR A 36 27.99 -31.06 10.41
CA THR A 36 29.31 -30.46 10.20
C THR A 36 30.07 -30.25 11.51
N PRO A 37 31.36 -30.63 11.61
CA PRO A 37 32.17 -30.36 12.78
C PRO A 37 32.46 -28.86 12.97
N LEU A 38 32.30 -28.06 11.91
CA LEU A 38 32.47 -26.61 11.93
C LEU A 38 31.43 -25.90 12.79
N ALA A 39 30.35 -26.58 13.21
CA ALA A 39 29.37 -26.04 14.15
C ALA A 39 30.03 -25.58 15.47
N ALA A 40 31.17 -26.17 15.85
CA ALA A 40 31.96 -25.76 17.00
C ALA A 40 32.63 -24.38 16.85
N GLU A 41 32.68 -23.81 15.63
CA GLU A 41 33.19 -22.44 15.42
C GLU A 41 32.18 -21.36 15.83
N ILE A 42 30.89 -21.69 15.98
CA ILE A 42 29.88 -20.72 16.38
C ILE A 42 30.02 -20.45 17.90
N PRO A 43 30.14 -19.18 18.34
CA PRO A 43 30.09 -18.85 19.75
C PRO A 43 28.83 -19.40 20.42
N VAL A 44 28.95 -19.98 21.62
CA VAL A 44 27.83 -20.67 22.31
C VAL A 44 26.60 -19.76 22.43
N ASP A 45 26.78 -18.52 22.88
CA ASP A 45 25.70 -17.54 23.04
C ASP A 45 25.03 -17.17 21.71
N ASP A 46 25.78 -17.15 20.60
CA ASP A 46 25.22 -16.90 19.26
C ASP A 46 24.41 -18.08 18.77
N LEU A 47 24.89 -19.30 18.99
CA LEU A 47 24.13 -20.51 18.66
C LEU A 47 22.81 -20.56 19.45
N GLU A 48 22.81 -20.12 20.71
CA GLU A 48 21.60 -19.99 21.52
C GLU A 48 20.65 -18.94 20.98
N ARG A 49 21.13 -17.75 20.59
CA ARG A 49 20.31 -16.73 19.93
C ARG A 49 19.72 -17.22 18.61
N LEU A 50 20.51 -17.90 17.78
CA LEU A 50 20.05 -18.49 16.52
C LEU A 50 19.01 -19.59 16.73
N ALA A 51 19.19 -20.40 17.78
CA ALA A 51 18.24 -21.43 18.18
C ALA A 51 16.94 -20.80 18.70
N HIS A 52 17.02 -19.72 19.49
CA HIS A 52 15.85 -18.97 19.92
C HIS A 52 15.08 -18.39 18.73
N GLY A 53 15.75 -17.85 17.71
CA GLY A 53 15.10 -17.39 16.48
C GLY A 53 14.36 -18.51 15.73
N LEU A 54 14.81 -19.76 15.81
CA LEU A 54 14.04 -20.91 15.32
C LEU A 54 12.80 -21.18 16.18
N THR A 55 12.93 -21.08 17.52
CA THR A 55 11.77 -21.16 18.43
C THR A 55 10.72 -20.11 18.12
N GLU A 56 11.12 -18.86 17.82
CA GLU A 56 10.21 -17.78 17.43
C GLU A 56 9.41 -18.13 16.18
N GLU A 57 10.07 -18.66 15.13
CA GLU A 57 9.40 -19.07 13.90
C GLU A 57 8.46 -20.27 14.11
N LEU A 58 8.89 -21.26 14.90
CA LEU A 58 8.05 -22.41 15.27
C LEU A 58 6.81 -21.97 16.06
N ALA A 59 6.98 -21.05 17.00
CA ALA A 59 5.88 -20.48 17.76
C ALA A 59 4.95 -19.66 16.85
N ARG A 60 5.50 -18.86 15.92
CA ARG A 60 4.72 -18.06 14.97
C ARG A 60 3.76 -18.92 14.15
N ILE A 61 4.21 -20.10 13.70
CA ILE A 61 3.38 -21.03 12.91
C ILE A 61 2.53 -21.98 13.76
N GLY A 62 3.00 -22.39 14.94
CA GLY A 62 2.39 -23.48 15.71
C GLY A 62 1.48 -23.04 16.86
N ALA A 63 1.63 -21.81 17.36
CA ALA A 63 0.98 -21.40 18.61
C ALA A 63 -0.56 -21.38 18.53
N LEU A 64 -1.15 -21.05 17.38
CA LEU A 64 -2.61 -21.09 17.23
C LEU A 64 -3.16 -22.52 17.28
N ALA A 65 -2.46 -23.49 16.69
CA ALA A 65 -2.85 -24.89 16.75
C ALA A 65 -2.70 -25.45 18.17
N ALA A 66 -1.59 -25.13 18.84
CA ALA A 66 -1.37 -25.48 20.25
C ALA A 66 -2.45 -24.86 21.16
N TYR A 67 -2.80 -23.59 20.92
CA TYR A 67 -3.85 -22.90 21.65
C TYR A 67 -5.22 -23.56 21.48
N GLU A 68 -5.57 -23.97 20.26
CA GLU A 68 -6.83 -24.67 20.00
C GLU A 68 -6.91 -26.00 20.78
N ARG A 69 -5.82 -26.77 20.81
CA ARG A 69 -5.74 -27.99 21.63
C ARG A 69 -5.80 -27.69 23.12
N PHE A 70 -5.15 -26.62 23.57
CA PHE A 70 -5.17 -26.19 24.96
C PHE A 70 -6.58 -25.82 25.42
N VAL A 71 -7.35 -25.08 24.61
CA VAL A 71 -8.75 -24.74 24.89
C VAL A 71 -9.59 -26.02 25.01
N GLY A 72 -9.41 -26.98 24.09
CA GLY A 72 -10.08 -28.28 24.16
C GLY A 72 -9.69 -29.10 25.38
N PHE A 73 -8.41 -29.09 25.78
CA PHE A 73 -7.90 -29.73 26.99
C PHE A 73 -8.55 -29.14 28.24
N ARG A 74 -8.60 -27.81 28.35
CA ARG A 74 -9.26 -27.11 29.46
C ARG A 74 -10.76 -27.43 29.57
N ALA A 75 -11.46 -27.51 28.43
CA ALA A 75 -12.87 -27.88 28.41
C ALA A 75 -13.10 -29.31 28.95
N LYS A 76 -12.24 -30.26 28.58
CA LYS A 76 -12.28 -31.64 29.08
C LYS A 76 -11.98 -31.70 30.59
N GLU A 77 -10.97 -30.96 31.07
CA GLU A 77 -10.68 -30.89 32.51
C GLU A 77 -11.87 -30.31 33.28
N ALA A 78 -12.48 -29.21 32.80
CA ALA A 78 -13.64 -28.59 33.44
C ALA A 78 -14.87 -29.52 33.47
N ALA A 79 -15.10 -30.31 32.42
CA ALA A 79 -16.16 -31.30 32.38
C ALA A 79 -15.95 -32.43 33.42
N ALA A 80 -14.70 -32.85 33.64
CA ALA A 80 -14.36 -33.88 34.62
C ALA A 80 -14.44 -33.41 36.09
N THR A 81 -14.43 -32.10 36.34
CA THR A 81 -14.40 -31.49 37.70
C THR A 81 -15.68 -30.76 38.08
N GLY A 82 -16.78 -30.93 37.34
CA GLY A 82 -18.06 -30.29 37.66
C GLY A 82 -18.11 -28.80 37.34
N GLY A 83 -17.44 -28.35 36.28
CA GLY A 83 -17.61 -27.02 35.68
C GLY A 83 -16.54 -25.98 35.98
N ARG A 84 -15.48 -26.32 36.73
CA ARG A 84 -14.32 -25.41 36.96
C ARG A 84 -13.03 -26.02 36.44
N ALA A 85 -12.39 -25.35 35.46
CA ALA A 85 -11.04 -25.69 35.05
C ALA A 85 -10.07 -25.56 36.24
N LYS A 86 -9.16 -26.51 36.40
CA LYS A 86 -8.18 -26.52 37.50
C LYS A 86 -7.08 -25.50 37.25
N THR A 87 -6.63 -24.79 38.29
CA THR A 87 -5.41 -23.97 38.19
C THR A 87 -4.20 -24.82 37.76
N GLY A 88 -3.31 -24.25 36.94
CA GLY A 88 -2.17 -24.95 36.34
C GLY A 88 -2.54 -25.88 35.17
N SER A 89 -3.66 -25.60 34.49
CA SER A 89 -4.07 -26.33 33.28
C SER A 89 -3.02 -26.23 32.18
N TYR A 90 -2.38 -25.06 32.02
CA TYR A 90 -1.34 -24.80 31.03
C TYR A 90 -0.14 -25.73 31.23
N SER A 91 0.44 -25.74 32.44
CA SER A 91 1.61 -26.57 32.76
C SER A 91 1.30 -28.07 32.59
N ARG A 92 0.09 -28.51 32.96
CA ARG A 92 -0.35 -29.89 32.72
C ARG A 92 -0.51 -30.20 31.22
N PHE A 93 -1.12 -29.31 30.45
CA PHE A 93 -1.23 -29.45 29.00
C PHE A 93 0.14 -29.59 28.35
N VAL A 94 1.07 -28.68 28.67
CA VAL A 94 2.46 -28.73 28.18
C VAL A 94 3.13 -30.06 28.55
N ALA A 95 3.01 -30.50 29.81
CA ALA A 95 3.60 -31.77 30.25
C ALA A 95 3.01 -32.98 29.53
N VAL A 96 1.70 -33.00 29.28
CA VAL A 96 1.02 -34.08 28.53
C VAL A 96 1.49 -34.12 27.08
N VAL A 97 1.56 -32.96 26.41
CA VAL A 97 2.02 -32.89 25.01
C VAL A 97 3.49 -33.31 24.91
N ARG A 98 4.36 -32.82 25.80
CA ARG A 98 5.80 -33.16 25.81
C ARG A 98 6.10 -34.63 26.06
N ARG A 99 5.21 -35.34 26.76
CA ARG A 99 5.38 -36.76 27.08
C ARG A 99 4.96 -37.64 25.90
N ASP A 100 3.66 -37.65 25.59
CA ASP A 100 3.07 -38.57 24.60
C ASP A 100 2.10 -37.87 23.61
N GLY A 101 1.81 -36.57 23.81
CA GLY A 101 0.73 -35.87 23.10
C GLY A 101 1.11 -35.17 21.80
N TYR A 102 2.38 -35.18 21.38
CA TYR A 102 2.77 -34.65 20.06
C TYR A 102 2.08 -35.38 18.91
N LEU A 103 1.86 -36.69 19.02
CA LEU A 103 1.19 -37.47 17.98
C LEU A 103 -0.25 -36.96 17.77
N ASP A 104 -1.03 -36.79 18.84
CA ASP A 104 -2.40 -36.24 18.78
C ASP A 104 -2.43 -34.80 18.20
N LEU A 105 -1.44 -33.96 18.55
CA LEU A 105 -1.30 -32.63 17.97
C LEU A 105 -1.08 -32.70 16.46
N PHE A 106 -0.16 -33.54 15.98
CA PHE A 106 0.18 -33.62 14.56
C PHE A 106 -0.78 -34.47 13.73
N GLU A 107 -1.51 -35.42 14.33
CA GLU A 107 -2.65 -36.08 13.69
C GLU A 107 -3.80 -35.09 13.47
N SER A 108 -4.00 -34.16 14.43
CA SER A 108 -4.97 -33.08 14.27
C SER A 108 -4.49 -32.01 13.27
N PHE A 109 -3.18 -31.78 13.17
CA PHE A 109 -2.57 -30.75 12.32
C PHE A 109 -1.36 -31.29 11.51
N PRO A 110 -1.58 -32.19 10.54
CA PRO A 110 -0.50 -32.86 9.80
C PRO A 110 0.32 -31.89 8.94
N VAL A 111 -0.29 -30.82 8.43
CA VAL A 111 0.44 -29.80 7.66
C VAL A 111 1.36 -28.99 8.58
N LEU A 112 1.00 -28.77 9.86
CA LEU A 112 1.89 -28.14 10.84
C LEU A 112 3.16 -28.97 11.05
N LEU A 113 3.08 -30.29 11.13
CA LEU A 113 4.27 -31.15 11.22
C LEU A 113 5.21 -30.96 10.02
N ARG A 114 4.63 -30.92 8.81
CA ARG A 114 5.39 -30.63 7.58
C ARG A 114 6.06 -29.26 7.65
N GLN A 115 5.35 -28.24 8.11
CA GLN A 115 5.86 -26.87 8.29
C GLN A 115 7.02 -26.82 9.30
N ILE A 116 6.86 -27.44 10.48
CA ILE A 116 7.91 -27.53 11.51
C ILE A 116 9.15 -28.23 10.95
N HIS A 117 8.98 -29.36 10.26
CA HIS A 117 10.08 -30.09 9.64
C HIS A 117 10.84 -29.21 8.62
N ARG A 118 10.13 -28.43 7.79
CA ARG A 118 10.74 -27.48 6.85
C ARG A 118 11.57 -26.41 7.56
N LEU A 119 11.06 -25.81 8.64
CA LEU A 119 11.79 -24.79 9.40
C LEU A 119 13.06 -25.37 10.04
N VAL A 120 12.96 -26.53 10.69
CA VAL A 120 14.08 -27.19 11.36
C VAL A 120 15.18 -27.57 10.38
N THR A 121 14.81 -28.15 9.23
CA THR A 121 15.78 -28.55 8.20
C THR A 121 16.42 -27.35 7.53
N SER A 122 15.64 -26.33 7.14
CA SER A 122 16.15 -25.07 6.57
C SER A 122 17.15 -24.39 7.49
N TRP A 123 16.84 -24.29 8.79
CA TRP A 123 17.75 -23.70 9.79
C TRP A 123 19.08 -24.46 9.87
N ARG A 124 19.02 -25.79 9.99
CA ARG A 124 20.21 -26.65 10.07
C ARG A 124 21.05 -26.52 8.80
N ASP A 125 20.44 -26.70 7.63
CA ASP A 125 21.13 -26.78 6.34
C ASP A 125 21.76 -25.43 5.99
N SER A 126 21.08 -24.32 6.31
CA SER A 126 21.62 -22.97 6.05
C SER A 126 22.84 -22.65 6.91
N LEU A 127 22.84 -23.06 8.18
CA LEU A 127 23.99 -22.84 9.07
C LEU A 127 25.16 -23.73 8.67
N ALA A 128 24.91 -25.00 8.30
CA ALA A 128 25.94 -25.88 7.78
C ALA A 128 26.56 -25.31 6.48
N GLU A 129 25.73 -24.89 5.52
CA GLU A 129 26.16 -24.30 4.26
C GLU A 129 26.99 -23.01 4.49
N LEU A 130 26.56 -22.14 5.41
CA LEU A 130 27.31 -20.94 5.78
C LEU A 130 28.71 -21.29 6.31
N LEU A 131 28.81 -22.23 7.24
CA LEU A 131 30.08 -22.59 7.87
C LEU A 131 31.04 -23.25 6.89
N GLU A 132 30.55 -24.13 6.02
CA GLU A 132 31.35 -24.76 4.97
C GLU A 132 31.89 -23.72 3.98
N ARG A 133 31.05 -22.76 3.56
CA ARG A 133 31.48 -21.65 2.69
C ARG A 133 32.44 -20.72 3.40
N LEU A 134 32.23 -20.43 4.69
CA LEU A 134 33.16 -19.63 5.48
C LEU A 134 34.54 -20.28 5.53
N ALA A 135 34.59 -21.60 5.79
CA ALA A 135 35.84 -22.34 5.84
C ALA A 135 36.55 -22.33 4.47
N ALA A 136 35.80 -22.53 3.37
CA ALA A 136 36.34 -22.51 2.02
C ALA A 136 36.87 -21.12 1.60
N ASP A 137 36.23 -20.04 2.05
CA ASP A 137 36.58 -18.68 1.64
C ASP A 137 37.50 -17.93 2.61
N ARG A 138 37.84 -18.54 3.75
CA ARG A 138 38.54 -17.88 4.86
C ARG A 138 39.84 -17.17 4.43
N GLU A 139 40.63 -17.80 3.55
CA GLU A 139 41.88 -17.21 3.04
C GLU A 139 41.60 -16.02 2.10
N ALA A 140 40.69 -16.17 1.14
CA ALA A 140 40.33 -15.10 0.22
C ALA A 140 39.71 -13.89 0.95
N LEU A 141 38.95 -14.14 2.01
CA LEU A 141 38.40 -13.09 2.88
C LEU A 141 39.50 -12.35 3.65
N ALA A 142 40.50 -13.07 4.17
CA ALA A 142 41.66 -12.45 4.83
C ALA A 142 42.48 -11.61 3.84
N GLU A 143 42.70 -12.10 2.62
CA GLU A 143 43.43 -11.38 1.58
C GLU A 143 42.71 -10.10 1.15
N GLN A 144 41.41 -10.20 0.85
CA GLN A 144 40.64 -9.07 0.32
C GLN A 144 40.27 -8.03 1.39
N TYR A 145 39.95 -8.46 2.62
CA TYR A 145 39.41 -7.59 3.67
C TYR A 145 40.27 -7.49 4.92
N GLY A 146 41.06 -8.53 5.22
CA GLY A 146 41.86 -8.65 6.44
C GLY A 146 43.12 -7.79 6.48
N ARG A 147 43.37 -6.96 5.46
CA ARG A 147 44.56 -6.07 5.38
C ARG A 147 45.89 -6.80 5.55
N GLY A 148 45.97 -8.07 5.12
CA GLY A 148 47.15 -8.91 5.26
C GLY A 148 47.24 -9.69 6.58
N GLU A 149 46.25 -9.58 7.46
CA GLU A 149 46.15 -10.38 8.69
C GLU A 149 45.11 -11.52 8.55
N PRO A 150 45.34 -12.68 9.18
CA PRO A 150 44.32 -13.72 9.29
C PRO A 150 43.05 -13.20 9.97
N LEU A 151 41.88 -13.77 9.61
CA LEU A 151 40.61 -13.37 10.23
C LEU A 151 40.59 -13.61 11.76
N GLY A 152 41.25 -14.67 12.23
CA GLY A 152 41.12 -15.15 13.61
C GLY A 152 39.81 -15.92 13.84
N ALA A 153 39.47 -16.18 15.10
CA ALA A 153 38.25 -16.90 15.46
C ALA A 153 36.98 -16.11 15.06
N LEU A 154 35.89 -16.83 14.76
CA LEU A 154 34.57 -16.23 14.65
C LEU A 154 34.13 -15.83 16.06
N VAL A 155 33.99 -14.53 16.32
CA VAL A 155 33.64 -14.00 17.65
C VAL A 155 32.17 -13.57 17.73
N ARG A 156 31.51 -13.38 16.59
CA ARG A 156 30.07 -13.13 16.52
C ARG A 156 29.46 -13.70 15.25
N LEU A 157 28.30 -14.34 15.38
CA LEU A 157 27.43 -14.73 14.28
C LEU A 157 25.99 -14.33 14.59
N GLU A 158 25.38 -13.53 13.72
CA GLU A 158 23.98 -13.13 13.87
C GLU A 158 23.21 -13.23 12.56
N ARG A 159 21.92 -13.59 12.65
CA ARG A 159 21.00 -13.49 11.52
C ARG A 159 20.52 -12.05 11.38
N LEU A 160 20.59 -11.50 10.17
CA LEU A 160 20.02 -10.20 9.85
C LEU A 160 18.55 -10.34 9.42
N PRO A 161 17.69 -9.34 9.69
CA PRO A 161 16.33 -9.31 9.17
C PRO A 161 16.34 -9.48 7.65
N SER A 162 15.69 -10.54 7.17
CA SER A 162 15.61 -10.88 5.75
C SER A 162 14.45 -11.83 5.51
N ASP A 163 13.82 -11.70 4.35
CA ASP A 163 12.85 -12.66 3.87
C ASP A 163 13.53 -13.98 3.52
N ARG A 164 12.82 -15.09 3.75
CA ARG A 164 13.31 -16.42 3.41
C ARG A 164 13.00 -16.76 1.96
N HIS A 165 13.98 -17.36 1.30
CA HIS A 165 13.94 -17.73 -0.12
C HIS A 165 14.68 -19.04 -0.32
N ASP A 166 14.22 -19.87 -1.25
CA ASP A 166 14.93 -21.07 -1.74
C ASP A 166 15.39 -22.04 -0.64
N GLY A 167 14.58 -22.23 0.40
CA GLY A 167 14.89 -23.09 1.54
C GLY A 167 15.94 -22.53 2.49
N ARG A 168 16.40 -21.29 2.32
CA ARG A 168 17.48 -20.68 3.12
C ARG A 168 16.95 -19.86 4.28
N TRP A 169 17.66 -19.91 5.40
CA TRP A 169 17.24 -19.28 6.66
C TRP A 169 17.37 -17.75 6.67
N GLY A 170 18.30 -17.22 5.88
CA GLY A 170 18.46 -15.79 5.65
C GLY A 170 19.91 -15.35 5.48
N ILE A 171 20.12 -14.06 5.71
CA ILE A 171 21.41 -13.38 5.63
C ILE A 171 22.07 -13.35 7.01
N PHE A 172 23.39 -13.46 7.07
CA PHE A 172 24.13 -13.49 8.34
C PHE A 172 25.20 -12.41 8.39
N ALA A 173 25.38 -11.77 9.55
CA ALA A 173 26.54 -10.94 9.84
C ALA A 173 27.51 -11.69 10.75
N LEU A 174 28.79 -11.55 10.44
CA LEU A 174 29.90 -12.23 11.09
C LEU A 174 30.90 -11.19 11.59
N ALA A 175 31.43 -11.38 12.79
CA ALA A 175 32.58 -10.62 13.29
C ALA A 175 33.72 -11.56 13.67
N PHE A 176 34.95 -11.16 13.39
CA PHE A 176 36.14 -11.98 13.61
C PHE A 176 37.09 -11.37 14.64
N GLY A 177 38.00 -12.17 15.18
CA GLY A 177 38.96 -11.77 16.21
C GLY A 177 39.88 -10.62 15.81
N ASN A 178 40.12 -10.41 14.51
CA ASN A 178 40.87 -9.26 13.99
C ASN A 178 40.01 -7.97 13.86
N GLY A 179 38.75 -7.99 14.28
CA GLY A 179 37.82 -6.86 14.23
C GLY A 179 37.10 -6.66 12.90
N LEU A 180 37.33 -7.53 11.90
CA LEU A 180 36.60 -7.49 10.64
C LEU A 180 35.13 -7.88 10.84
N GLU A 181 34.22 -7.16 10.20
CA GLU A 181 32.79 -7.49 10.15
C GLU A 181 32.31 -7.65 8.70
N LEU A 182 31.70 -8.80 8.43
CA LEU A 182 31.20 -9.17 7.10
C LEU A 182 29.72 -9.54 7.16
N VAL A 183 29.07 -9.46 6.00
CA VAL A 183 27.72 -9.95 5.75
C VAL A 183 27.83 -11.04 4.70
N TYR A 184 27.34 -12.23 5.05
CA TYR A 184 27.17 -13.36 4.15
C TYR A 184 25.77 -13.33 3.55
N LYS A 185 25.69 -13.31 2.22
CA LYS A 185 24.44 -13.46 1.48
C LYS A 185 24.46 -14.78 0.71
N PRO A 186 23.48 -15.67 0.93
CA PRO A 186 23.43 -16.96 0.24
C PRO A 186 22.81 -16.84 -1.17
N ARG A 187 23.19 -15.78 -1.89
CA ARG A 187 22.79 -15.46 -3.27
C ARG A 187 23.92 -14.71 -3.96
N SER A 188 23.92 -14.67 -5.29
CA SER A 188 24.91 -13.91 -6.05
C SER A 188 24.93 -12.44 -5.63
N LEU A 189 26.14 -11.85 -5.56
CA LEU A 189 26.39 -10.42 -5.36
C LEU A 189 26.80 -9.71 -6.66
N ALA A 190 26.55 -10.32 -7.83
CA ALA A 190 26.98 -9.76 -9.11
C ALA A 190 26.41 -8.34 -9.37
N PRO A 191 25.14 -8.03 -9.07
CA PRO A 191 24.62 -6.66 -9.20
C PRO A 191 25.35 -5.65 -8.29
N GLU A 192 25.64 -6.01 -7.03
CA GLU A 192 26.44 -5.20 -6.12
C GLU A 192 27.87 -4.99 -6.63
N ALA A 193 28.48 -6.03 -7.23
CA ALA A 193 29.82 -5.94 -7.81
C ALA A 193 29.86 -4.98 -9.02
N VAL A 194 28.83 -4.99 -9.86
CA VAL A 194 28.68 -4.04 -10.97
C VAL A 194 28.55 -2.61 -10.44
N LEU A 195 27.73 -2.40 -9.41
CA LEU A 195 27.57 -1.09 -8.76
C LEU A 195 28.91 -0.59 -8.17
N ASP A 196 29.64 -1.43 -7.41
CA ASP A 196 30.92 -1.06 -6.79
C ASP A 196 31.97 -0.68 -7.84
N ARG A 197 32.11 -1.47 -8.92
CA ARG A 197 33.07 -1.16 -9.99
C ARG A 197 32.70 0.12 -10.74
N ALA A 198 31.42 0.35 -11.02
CA ALA A 198 30.97 1.58 -11.66
C ALA A 198 31.24 2.81 -10.77
N ALA A 199 30.91 2.72 -9.47
CA ALA A 199 31.16 3.79 -8.51
C ALA A 199 32.66 4.10 -8.36
N ARG A 200 33.53 3.08 -8.27
CA ARG A 200 34.99 3.26 -8.23
C ARG A 200 35.52 3.91 -9.51
N ARG A 201 34.99 3.53 -10.67
CA ARG A 201 35.37 4.15 -11.95
C ARG A 201 35.01 5.64 -11.95
N LEU A 202 33.83 6.01 -11.44
CA LEU A 202 33.41 7.41 -11.30
C LEU A 202 34.26 8.18 -10.28
N ALA A 203 34.62 7.55 -9.15
CA ALA A 203 35.54 8.17 -8.19
C ALA A 203 36.90 8.49 -8.85
N ALA A 204 37.40 7.61 -9.71
CA ALA A 204 38.65 7.80 -10.43
C ALA A 204 38.63 8.95 -11.46
N THR A 205 37.45 9.50 -11.81
CA THR A 205 37.36 10.68 -12.70
C THR A 205 37.60 12.00 -11.96
N GLY A 206 37.83 11.97 -10.63
CA GLY A 206 37.93 13.17 -9.81
C GLY A 206 36.59 13.76 -9.38
N LEU A 207 35.50 12.98 -9.45
CA LEU A 207 34.19 13.40 -8.96
C LEU A 207 34.28 13.74 -7.46
N ALA A 208 33.85 14.95 -7.06
CA ALA A 208 34.05 15.46 -5.70
C ALA A 208 33.32 14.64 -4.62
N ALA A 209 32.11 14.16 -4.93
CA ALA A 209 31.29 13.34 -4.02
C ALA A 209 30.76 12.11 -4.77
N PRO A 210 31.60 11.08 -5.03
CA PRO A 210 31.17 9.90 -5.75
C PRO A 210 30.17 9.08 -4.92
N PRO A 211 29.37 8.20 -5.57
CA PRO A 211 28.52 7.25 -4.87
C PRO A 211 29.36 6.37 -3.93
N ARG A 212 28.86 6.10 -2.72
CA ARG A 212 29.53 5.18 -1.78
C ARG A 212 28.97 3.77 -1.95
N THR A 213 29.89 2.81 -1.98
CA THR A 213 29.61 1.38 -2.17
C THR A 213 30.42 0.54 -1.20
N LEU A 214 30.04 -0.73 -1.04
CA LEU A 214 30.79 -1.71 -0.26
C LEU A 214 31.52 -2.64 -1.22
N ALA A 215 32.76 -2.98 -0.85
CA ALA A 215 33.49 -4.02 -1.55
C ALA A 215 32.83 -5.38 -1.31
N VAL A 216 32.65 -6.14 -2.38
CA VAL A 216 32.05 -7.49 -2.35
C VAL A 216 33.06 -8.55 -2.83
N LEU A 217 32.97 -9.74 -2.26
CA LEU A 217 33.62 -10.95 -2.74
C LEU A 217 32.53 -11.85 -3.32
N GLU A 218 32.49 -11.91 -4.65
CA GLU A 218 31.53 -12.72 -5.39
C GLU A 218 31.99 -14.18 -5.46
N ARG A 219 31.05 -15.10 -5.25
CA ARG A 219 31.21 -16.54 -5.43
C ARG A 219 30.06 -17.12 -6.25
N ASN A 220 30.20 -18.38 -6.65
CA ASN A 220 29.16 -19.03 -7.44
C ASN A 220 27.90 -19.28 -6.57
N GLY A 221 26.86 -18.47 -6.79
CA GLY A 221 25.57 -18.58 -6.09
C GLY A 221 25.52 -18.00 -4.68
N TYR A 222 26.57 -17.32 -4.21
CA TYR A 222 26.62 -16.64 -2.91
C TYR A 222 27.69 -15.53 -2.89
N GLY A 223 27.81 -14.78 -1.81
CA GLY A 223 28.94 -13.87 -1.63
C GLY A 223 29.05 -13.23 -0.25
N TRP A 224 30.13 -12.46 -0.10
CA TRP A 224 30.48 -11.75 1.12
C TRP A 224 30.59 -10.25 0.87
N MET A 225 30.13 -9.46 1.82
CA MET A 225 30.14 -7.99 1.75
C MET A 225 30.66 -7.41 3.07
N LEU A 226 31.38 -6.28 3.02
CA LEU A 226 31.69 -5.54 4.25
C LEU A 226 30.43 -5.09 4.97
N ARG A 227 30.40 -5.17 6.31
CA ARG A 227 29.27 -4.63 7.08
C ARG A 227 29.30 -3.10 7.09
N ALA A 228 28.25 -2.46 6.56
CA ALA A 228 28.07 -1.03 6.69
C ALA A 228 27.74 -0.63 8.14
N ARG A 229 28.36 0.47 8.60
CA ARG A 229 28.14 1.04 9.93
C ARG A 229 27.35 2.36 9.81
N PRO A 230 26.17 2.48 10.46
CA PRO A 230 25.43 3.72 10.49
C PRO A 230 26.27 4.86 11.10
N GLY A 231 26.10 6.08 10.59
CA GLY A 231 26.75 7.25 11.18
C GLY A 231 26.38 8.56 10.49
N THR A 232 26.30 9.63 11.28
CA THR A 232 26.00 10.98 10.79
C THR A 232 27.27 11.83 10.71
N PRO A 233 27.50 12.60 9.63
CA PRO A 233 28.55 13.62 9.60
C PRO A 233 28.32 14.70 10.67
N GLY A 234 29.36 15.02 11.45
CA GLY A 234 29.25 15.97 12.56
C GLY A 234 29.11 17.44 12.13
N ASP A 235 29.67 17.81 10.98
CA ASP A 235 29.71 19.19 10.49
C ASP A 235 28.81 19.42 9.25
N GLU A 236 28.56 20.70 8.95
CA GLU A 236 27.70 21.12 7.85
C GLU A 236 28.30 20.78 6.48
N ALA A 237 29.63 20.92 6.35
CA ALA A 237 30.34 20.56 5.13
C ALA A 237 30.22 19.06 4.83
N GLY A 238 30.37 18.20 5.84
CA GLY A 238 30.20 16.76 5.72
C GLY A 238 28.78 16.36 5.37
N ARG A 239 27.76 17.03 5.93
CA ARG A 239 26.35 16.80 5.56
C ARG A 239 26.06 17.19 4.10
N ARG A 240 26.57 18.32 3.63
CA ARG A 240 26.45 18.71 2.21
C ARG A 240 27.13 17.70 1.28
N ALA A 241 28.34 17.25 1.62
CA ALA A 241 29.05 16.22 0.87
C ALA A 241 28.29 14.88 0.87
N TRP A 242 27.64 14.53 1.99
CA TRP A 242 26.81 13.33 2.08
C TRP A 242 25.62 13.37 1.12
N PHE A 243 24.87 14.49 1.09
CA PHE A 243 23.72 14.63 0.18
C PHE A 243 24.16 14.75 -1.28
N ALA A 244 25.32 15.32 -1.57
CA ALA A 244 25.91 15.25 -2.91
C ALA A 244 26.26 13.79 -3.31
N SER A 245 26.81 13.00 -2.40
CA SER A 245 27.03 11.56 -2.64
C SER A 245 25.72 10.79 -2.80
N ALA A 246 24.66 11.18 -2.08
CA ALA A 246 23.32 10.64 -2.26
C ALA A 246 22.75 10.94 -3.66
N GLY A 247 22.89 12.19 -4.14
CA GLY A 247 22.54 12.55 -5.51
C GLY A 247 23.31 11.78 -6.57
N ALA A 248 24.60 11.55 -6.31
CA ALA A 248 25.44 10.70 -7.16
C ALA A 248 24.93 9.25 -7.22
N LEU A 249 24.53 8.69 -6.07
CA LEU A 249 23.93 7.36 -5.99
C LEU A 249 22.60 7.29 -6.77
N VAL A 250 21.74 8.30 -6.67
CA VAL A 250 20.48 8.38 -7.44
C VAL A 250 20.76 8.32 -8.94
N ALA A 251 21.71 9.13 -9.44
CA ALA A 251 22.09 9.12 -10.85
C ALA A 251 22.61 7.75 -11.30
N LEU A 252 23.50 7.14 -10.53
CA LEU A 252 24.07 5.83 -10.88
C LEU A 252 23.01 4.71 -10.84
N ALA A 253 22.13 4.71 -9.85
CA ALA A 253 21.05 3.73 -9.72
C ALA A 253 20.03 3.85 -10.87
N GLU A 254 19.67 5.07 -11.27
CA GLU A 254 18.80 5.31 -12.44
C GLU A 254 19.42 4.71 -13.71
N LEU A 255 20.69 4.98 -13.97
CA LEU A 255 21.39 4.50 -15.16
C LEU A 255 21.51 2.98 -15.19
N LEU A 256 21.83 2.38 -14.04
CA LEU A 256 21.85 0.93 -13.87
C LEU A 256 20.44 0.31 -13.88
N GLY A 257 19.37 1.09 -14.00
CA GLY A 257 18.00 0.57 -14.04
C GLY A 257 17.59 -0.08 -12.73
N GLY A 258 17.94 0.53 -11.60
CA GLY A 258 17.56 0.05 -10.28
C GLY A 258 16.05 0.07 -10.06
N GLN A 259 15.59 -0.86 -9.24
CA GLN A 259 14.27 -0.90 -8.61
C GLN A 259 14.45 -1.34 -7.14
N ASP A 260 13.46 -1.04 -6.30
CA ASP A 260 13.37 -1.51 -4.90
C ASP A 260 14.53 -1.10 -3.97
N LEU A 261 15.19 0.04 -4.22
CA LEU A 261 16.16 0.63 -3.31
C LEU A 261 15.45 1.46 -2.21
N HIS A 262 14.54 0.81 -1.49
CA HIS A 262 13.78 1.36 -0.38
C HIS A 262 14.61 1.49 0.90
N ALA A 263 14.05 2.12 1.91
CA ALA A 263 14.73 2.50 3.15
C ALA A 263 15.44 1.34 3.87
N GLU A 264 14.89 0.12 3.82
CA GLU A 264 15.50 -1.08 4.40
C GLU A 264 16.80 -1.51 3.68
N ASN A 265 16.95 -1.15 2.41
CA ASN A 265 18.07 -1.51 1.56
C ASN A 265 19.19 -0.46 1.56
N ILE A 266 19.04 0.61 2.34
CA ILE A 266 20.00 1.71 2.47
C ILE A 266 20.49 1.85 3.91
N ILE A 267 21.81 2.00 4.07
CA ILE A 267 22.42 2.40 5.35
C ILE A 267 23.07 3.79 5.19
N ALA A 268 22.66 4.73 6.03
CA ALA A 268 23.28 6.04 6.14
C ALA A 268 24.60 5.94 6.92
N THR A 269 25.71 5.90 6.18
CA THR A 269 27.06 5.93 6.78
C THR A 269 27.55 7.36 6.91
N ARG A 270 28.61 7.57 7.71
CA ARG A 270 29.25 8.89 7.88
C ARG A 270 29.77 9.49 6.56
N SER A 271 29.96 8.68 5.52
CA SER A 271 30.60 9.10 4.26
C SER A 271 29.66 9.23 3.06
N GLY A 272 28.40 8.83 3.23
CA GLY A 272 27.37 8.76 2.18
C GLY A 272 26.37 7.62 2.45
N PRO A 273 25.21 7.62 1.78
CA PRO A 273 24.31 6.47 1.80
C PRO A 273 24.94 5.31 1.04
N VAL A 274 24.71 4.09 1.51
CA VAL A 274 25.21 2.88 0.86
C VAL A 274 24.09 1.89 0.65
N VAL A 275 23.99 1.38 -0.58
CA VAL A 275 23.09 0.28 -0.95
C VAL A 275 23.65 -1.02 -0.37
N VAL A 276 22.89 -1.65 0.52
CA VAL A 276 23.26 -2.95 1.09
C VAL A 276 22.55 -4.11 0.38
N ASP A 277 21.50 -3.84 -0.38
CA ASP A 277 20.87 -4.81 -1.29
C ASP A 277 20.63 -4.20 -2.66
N ALA A 278 21.32 -4.73 -3.68
CA ALA A 278 21.27 -4.24 -5.05
C ALA A 278 20.78 -5.31 -6.04
N GLU A 279 20.12 -6.37 -5.56
CA GLU A 279 19.73 -7.51 -6.40
C GLU A 279 18.70 -7.17 -7.48
N MET A 280 18.05 -6.00 -7.37
CA MET A 280 17.15 -5.43 -8.36
C MET A 280 17.76 -4.27 -9.16
N LEU A 281 19.09 -4.23 -9.33
CA LEU A 281 19.72 -3.46 -10.41
C LEU A 281 19.63 -4.18 -11.76
N LEU A 282 19.98 -3.47 -12.84
CA LEU A 282 20.01 -3.97 -14.22
C LEU A 282 18.66 -4.54 -14.67
N GLN A 283 17.57 -3.86 -14.33
CA GLN A 283 16.23 -4.35 -14.63
C GLN A 283 15.90 -4.29 -16.13
N PRO A 284 15.33 -5.36 -16.69
CA PRO A 284 14.91 -5.41 -18.10
C PRO A 284 13.66 -4.57 -18.36
N LEU A 285 13.43 -4.21 -19.62
CA LEU A 285 12.17 -3.59 -20.04
C LEU A 285 11.10 -4.67 -20.21
N ARG A 286 10.00 -4.55 -19.46
CA ARG A 286 8.85 -5.47 -19.55
C ARG A 286 7.84 -4.98 -20.58
N ALA A 287 7.16 -5.91 -21.24
CA ALA A 287 5.98 -5.60 -22.05
C ALA A 287 4.89 -4.97 -21.19
N GLY A 288 4.28 -3.88 -21.68
CA GLY A 288 3.29 -3.11 -20.92
C GLY A 288 3.86 -2.22 -19.80
N ALA A 289 5.19 -2.05 -19.74
CA ALA A 289 5.78 -1.04 -18.87
C ALA A 289 5.29 0.35 -19.27
N ASP A 290 4.85 1.13 -18.28
CA ASP A 290 4.38 2.49 -18.48
C ASP A 290 5.55 3.41 -18.89
N PRO A 291 5.58 3.92 -20.14
CA PRO A 291 6.66 4.78 -20.62
C PRO A 291 6.63 6.17 -19.96
N THR A 292 5.54 6.54 -19.29
CA THR A 292 5.40 7.83 -18.62
C THR A 292 6.04 7.85 -17.22
N ARG A 293 6.42 6.68 -16.68
CA ARG A 293 7.05 6.58 -15.36
C ARG A 293 8.47 7.14 -15.40
N ASP A 294 8.69 8.25 -14.69
CA ASP A 294 10.00 8.90 -14.64
C ASP A 294 11.06 7.98 -13.99
N ALA A 295 12.11 7.68 -14.76
CA ALA A 295 13.20 6.78 -14.37
C ALA A 295 13.94 7.24 -13.11
N SER A 296 13.96 8.55 -12.81
CA SER A 296 14.63 9.12 -11.63
C SER A 296 14.13 8.52 -10.31
N PHE A 297 12.88 8.06 -10.29
CA PHE A 297 12.23 7.53 -9.09
C PHE A 297 11.99 6.02 -9.16
N ALA A 298 12.20 5.40 -10.32
CA ALA A 298 11.98 3.97 -10.52
C ALA A 298 12.88 3.13 -9.60
N ALA A 299 14.06 3.67 -9.23
CA ALA A 299 14.97 3.05 -8.29
C ALA A 299 14.43 2.96 -6.86
N GLY A 300 13.46 3.78 -6.46
CA GLY A 300 12.93 3.79 -5.08
C GLY A 300 13.77 4.59 -4.06
N LEU A 301 14.88 5.21 -4.48
CA LEU A 301 15.72 6.04 -3.60
C LEU A 301 15.06 7.37 -3.19
N LEU A 302 14.24 7.93 -4.08
CA LEU A 302 13.49 9.17 -3.88
C LEU A 302 12.01 8.91 -4.09
N ALA A 303 11.18 9.62 -3.32
CA ALA A 303 9.74 9.59 -3.52
C ALA A 303 9.36 10.32 -4.81
N ARG A 304 8.37 9.78 -5.52
CA ARG A 304 7.76 10.44 -6.70
C ARG A 304 6.97 11.68 -6.28
N PRO A 305 6.90 12.73 -7.12
CA PRO A 305 5.89 13.78 -6.97
C PRO A 305 4.49 13.16 -6.84
N GLY A 306 3.67 13.63 -5.90
CA GLY A 306 2.33 13.07 -5.64
C GLY A 306 2.31 11.80 -4.75
N ALA A 307 3.45 11.21 -4.40
CA ALA A 307 3.49 10.12 -3.44
C ALA A 307 3.47 10.70 -2.01
N TYR A 308 2.33 10.62 -1.31
CA TYR A 308 2.18 11.24 0.03
C TYR A 308 1.91 10.27 1.20
N ASP A 309 1.70 8.96 0.96
CA ASP A 309 1.36 8.00 2.02
C ASP A 309 2.49 7.03 2.41
N ARG A 310 2.53 5.86 1.77
CA ARG A 310 3.33 4.70 2.17
C ARG A 310 4.58 4.58 1.32
N GLU A 311 4.43 4.50 0.01
CA GLU A 311 5.56 4.37 -0.93
C GLU A 311 6.61 5.48 -0.73
N ALA A 312 6.14 6.68 -0.43
CA ALA A 312 6.95 7.85 -0.20
C ALA A 312 7.71 7.81 1.13
N ALA A 313 7.14 7.23 2.18
CA ALA A 313 7.76 7.12 3.50
C ALA A 313 8.85 6.03 3.55
N TRP A 314 8.88 5.15 2.55
CA TRP A 314 9.85 4.06 2.41
C TRP A 314 10.86 4.30 1.30
N ALA A 315 10.88 5.49 0.69
CA ALA A 315 11.93 5.83 -0.27
C ALA A 315 13.32 5.78 0.42
N GLY A 316 14.32 5.25 -0.29
CA GLY A 316 15.62 4.91 0.27
C GLY A 316 16.31 6.02 1.08
N LEU A 317 16.18 7.27 0.64
CA LEU A 317 16.79 8.44 1.28
C LEU A 317 15.84 9.20 2.21
N GLU A 318 14.56 8.83 2.29
CA GLU A 318 13.59 9.48 3.17
C GLU A 318 13.63 8.89 4.58
N PRO A 319 13.53 9.72 5.64
CA PRO A 319 13.58 9.22 7.00
C PRO A 319 12.34 8.39 7.34
N VAL A 320 12.55 7.15 7.79
CA VAL A 320 11.44 6.29 8.26
C VAL A 320 11.06 6.69 9.68
N ARG A 321 9.88 7.31 9.82
CA ARG A 321 9.33 7.73 11.12
C ARG A 321 8.45 6.63 11.72
N PRO A 322 8.38 6.52 13.07
CA PRO A 322 7.40 5.66 13.72
C PRO A 322 5.98 6.08 13.34
N ARG A 323 5.23 5.18 12.73
CA ARG A 323 3.84 5.38 12.32
C ARG A 323 3.07 4.09 12.54
N ARG A 324 1.81 4.24 12.93
CA ARG A 324 0.87 3.12 13.03
C ARG A 324 0.55 2.57 11.65
N LEU A 325 0.78 1.28 11.45
CA LEU A 325 0.42 0.57 10.22
C LEU A 325 -1.07 0.15 10.28
N PRO A 326 -1.80 0.25 9.16
CA PRO A 326 -3.10 -0.39 8.99
C PRO A 326 -3.07 -1.88 9.34
N GLY A 327 -4.03 -2.30 10.17
CA GLY A 327 -4.14 -3.68 10.66
C GLY A 327 -3.70 -3.85 12.11
N LYS A 328 -3.90 -5.06 12.63
CA LYS A 328 -3.39 -5.46 13.95
C LYS A 328 -2.40 -6.59 13.75
N ARG A 329 -1.25 -6.50 14.40
CA ARG A 329 -0.33 -7.64 14.54
C ARG A 329 -0.87 -8.56 15.63
N ARG A 330 -0.81 -9.87 15.40
CA ARG A 330 -1.13 -10.88 16.41
C ARG A 330 -0.05 -10.85 17.49
N VAL A 331 -0.47 -10.71 18.74
CA VAL A 331 0.35 -10.84 19.94
C VAL A 331 -0.30 -11.86 20.88
N TRP A 332 0.39 -12.24 21.95
CA TRP A 332 -0.10 -13.20 22.93
C TRP A 332 -0.06 -12.60 24.32
N THR A 333 -1.17 -12.72 25.06
CA THR A 333 -1.27 -12.32 26.47
C THR A 333 -1.26 -13.57 27.34
N GLY A 334 -0.85 -13.46 28.61
CA GLY A 334 -0.87 -14.59 29.55
C GLY A 334 0.05 -15.75 29.16
N ILE A 335 1.16 -15.47 28.47
CA ILE A 335 2.13 -16.51 28.07
C ILE A 335 2.60 -17.28 29.31
N GLY A 336 2.64 -18.61 29.22
CA GLY A 336 3.03 -19.47 30.34
C GLY A 336 1.91 -19.75 31.36
N THR A 337 0.70 -19.22 31.17
CA THR A 337 -0.39 -19.32 32.16
C THR A 337 -1.69 -19.88 31.58
N ASP A 338 -2.64 -20.17 32.47
CA ASP A 338 -3.99 -20.63 32.10
C ASP A 338 -4.79 -19.60 31.30
N GLU A 339 -4.36 -18.34 31.32
CA GLU A 339 -4.99 -17.18 30.65
C GLU A 339 -4.38 -16.89 29.27
N ILE A 340 -3.47 -17.75 28.79
CA ILE A 340 -2.86 -17.57 27.47
C ILE A 340 -3.94 -17.35 26.40
N ALA A 341 -3.81 -16.31 25.59
CA ALA A 341 -4.77 -16.02 24.52
C ALA A 341 -4.14 -15.16 23.42
N PRO A 342 -4.57 -15.32 22.15
CA PRO A 342 -4.19 -14.42 21.08
C PRO A 342 -4.91 -13.07 21.23
N ALA A 343 -4.18 -11.98 21.08
CA ALA A 343 -4.68 -10.62 21.06
C ALA A 343 -4.17 -9.86 19.81
N GLY A 344 -4.75 -8.69 19.54
CA GLY A 344 -4.39 -7.87 18.38
C GLY A 344 -3.91 -6.49 18.81
N GLU A 345 -2.67 -6.16 18.46
CA GLU A 345 -2.06 -4.86 18.74
C GLU A 345 -1.82 -4.05 17.47
N PRO A 346 -1.93 -2.70 17.54
CA PRO A 346 -1.43 -1.83 16.48
C PRO A 346 0.01 -2.17 16.08
N ALA A 347 0.26 -2.40 14.81
CA ALA A 347 1.63 -2.48 14.30
C ALA A 347 2.23 -1.07 14.16
N MET A 348 3.49 -0.90 14.53
CA MET A 348 4.23 0.37 14.41
C MET A 348 5.47 0.14 13.54
N THR A 349 5.78 1.09 12.66
CA THR A 349 7.08 1.12 11.99
C THR A 349 8.17 1.50 13.00
N LYS A 350 9.39 0.98 12.77
CA LYS A 350 10.58 1.36 13.53
C LYS A 350 11.48 2.24 12.66
N PRO A 351 12.25 3.17 13.26
CA PRO A 351 13.28 3.88 12.52
C PRO A 351 14.28 2.90 11.91
N LEU A 352 14.72 3.18 10.68
CA LEU A 352 15.70 2.37 9.97
C LEU A 352 17.06 3.07 9.88
N ALA A 353 18.08 2.30 9.55
CA ALA A 353 19.46 2.76 9.47
C ALA A 353 19.74 3.67 8.27
N ASN A 354 18.76 3.95 7.40
CA ASN A 354 18.86 4.84 6.26
C ASN A 354 18.82 6.34 6.62
N THR A 355 18.50 6.66 7.88
CA THR A 355 18.21 8.02 8.32
C THR A 355 19.42 8.68 8.96
N LEU A 356 19.79 9.88 8.49
CA LEU A 356 20.72 10.75 9.21
C LEU A 356 19.99 11.42 10.39
N VAL A 357 20.60 11.36 11.58
CA VAL A 357 20.06 12.00 12.80
C VAL A 357 21.03 13.05 13.31
N VAL A 358 20.56 14.30 13.48
CA VAL A 358 21.31 15.42 14.06
C VAL A 358 20.49 16.03 15.19
N ALA A 359 21.09 16.18 16.38
CA ALA A 359 20.40 16.72 17.56
C ALA A 359 19.04 16.03 17.83
N SER A 360 18.98 14.71 17.65
CA SER A 360 17.78 13.87 17.77
C SER A 360 16.70 14.07 16.71
N GLU A 361 16.93 14.89 15.69
CA GLU A 361 16.01 15.11 14.58
C GLU A 361 16.49 14.39 13.30
N PRO A 362 15.58 13.67 12.60
CA PRO A 362 15.91 13.05 11.32
C PRO A 362 16.01 14.10 10.20
N LEU A 363 17.09 14.05 9.41
CA LEU A 363 17.28 14.92 8.26
C LEU A 363 16.65 14.31 7.00
N ALA A 364 15.83 15.10 6.32
CA ALA A 364 15.22 14.74 5.05
C ALA A 364 16.07 15.26 3.87
N PRO A 365 16.01 14.61 2.69
CA PRO A 365 16.72 15.06 1.49
C PRO A 365 16.27 16.44 1.01
N SER A 366 15.03 16.84 1.30
CA SER A 366 14.51 18.18 1.01
C SER A 366 15.29 19.30 1.70
N SER A 367 15.89 19.05 2.86
CA SER A 367 16.72 20.03 3.59
C SER A 367 18.05 20.35 2.91
N TYR A 368 18.52 19.49 1.99
CA TYR A 368 19.80 19.62 1.28
C TYR A 368 19.61 19.43 -0.24
N SER A 369 18.47 19.91 -0.75
CA SER A 369 18.06 19.71 -2.15
C SER A 369 19.11 20.17 -3.17
N SER A 370 19.75 21.33 -2.94
CA SER A 370 20.81 21.83 -3.83
C SER A 370 22.00 20.89 -3.90
N ALA A 371 22.52 20.44 -2.75
CA ALA A 371 23.66 19.53 -2.71
C ALA A 371 23.35 18.18 -3.39
N LEU A 372 22.13 17.65 -3.18
CA LEU A 372 21.67 16.44 -3.86
C LEU A 372 21.61 16.62 -5.38
N LEU A 373 20.99 17.69 -5.85
CA LEU A 373 20.89 17.99 -7.29
C LEU A 373 22.26 18.24 -7.92
N ASP A 374 23.20 18.86 -7.21
CA ASP A 374 24.57 19.09 -7.67
C ASP A 374 25.32 17.76 -7.83
N GLY A 375 25.19 16.85 -6.85
CA GLY A 375 25.75 15.51 -6.90
C GLY A 375 25.20 14.66 -8.05
N TYR A 376 23.87 14.72 -8.26
CA TYR A 376 23.21 14.06 -9.39
C TYR A 376 23.74 14.59 -10.73
N THR A 377 23.79 15.92 -10.88
CA THR A 377 24.24 16.61 -12.10
C THR A 377 25.70 16.30 -12.42
N ALA A 378 26.58 16.38 -11.42
CA ALA A 378 28.00 16.11 -11.58
C ALA A 378 28.24 14.64 -12.00
N THR A 379 27.48 13.71 -11.42
CA THR A 379 27.59 12.29 -11.75
C THR A 379 27.09 11.99 -13.15
N TRP A 380 25.94 12.56 -13.56
CA TRP A 380 25.43 12.43 -14.92
C TRP A 380 26.47 12.85 -15.97
N ARG A 381 27.09 14.02 -15.77
CA ARG A 381 28.13 14.55 -16.66
C ARG A 381 29.41 13.71 -16.64
N ALA A 382 29.79 13.19 -15.47
CA ALA A 382 30.94 12.29 -15.34
C ALA A 382 30.73 10.98 -16.10
N VAL A 383 29.54 10.37 -15.99
CA VAL A 383 29.14 9.19 -16.77
C VAL A 383 29.14 9.51 -18.26
N ALA A 384 28.51 10.62 -18.67
CA ALA A 384 28.44 11.01 -20.09
C ALA A 384 29.84 11.15 -20.71
N SER A 385 30.77 11.77 -19.98
CA SER A 385 32.16 11.96 -20.40
C SER A 385 32.99 10.66 -20.38
N ASN A 386 32.57 9.64 -19.61
CA ASN A 386 33.26 8.36 -19.48
C ASN A 386 32.51 7.19 -20.16
N ARG A 387 31.51 7.48 -21.00
CA ARG A 387 30.61 6.49 -21.59
C ARG A 387 31.36 5.33 -22.26
N ALA A 388 32.36 5.65 -23.08
CA ALA A 388 33.16 4.64 -23.79
C ALA A 388 33.92 3.72 -22.82
N ALA A 389 34.51 4.27 -21.76
CA ALA A 389 35.24 3.50 -20.77
C ALA A 389 34.33 2.64 -19.88
N LEU A 390 33.08 3.07 -19.65
CA LEU A 390 32.08 2.28 -18.93
C LEU A 390 31.61 1.08 -19.76
N LEU A 391 31.42 1.28 -21.07
CA LEU A 391 30.96 0.27 -22.02
C LEU A 391 32.08 -0.61 -22.59
N ASP A 392 33.33 -0.33 -22.25
CA ASP A 392 34.47 -1.13 -22.68
C ASP A 392 34.27 -2.60 -22.27
N PRO A 393 34.57 -3.59 -23.14
CA PRO A 393 34.43 -5.00 -22.82
C PRO A 393 35.22 -5.44 -21.57
N GLU A 394 36.32 -4.76 -21.24
CA GLU A 394 37.11 -4.98 -20.02
C GLU A 394 36.81 -3.93 -18.93
N GLY A 395 35.85 -3.05 -19.19
CA GLY A 395 35.40 -1.98 -18.32
C GLY A 395 34.66 -2.46 -17.07
N PRO A 396 34.13 -1.51 -16.27
CA PRO A 396 33.45 -1.83 -15.00
C PRO A 396 32.17 -2.67 -15.19
N LEU A 397 31.56 -2.62 -16.38
CA LEU A 397 30.32 -3.32 -16.74
C LEU A 397 30.54 -4.69 -17.39
N ARG A 398 31.80 -5.18 -17.51
CA ARG A 398 32.12 -6.42 -18.27
C ARG A 398 31.30 -7.67 -17.89
N THR A 399 30.94 -7.83 -16.61
CA THR A 399 30.15 -8.98 -16.14
C THR A 399 28.65 -8.70 -16.04
N ALA A 400 28.19 -7.52 -16.45
CA ALA A 400 26.79 -7.12 -16.27
C ALA A 400 25.83 -8.09 -16.98
N ALA A 401 26.18 -8.60 -18.17
CA ALA A 401 25.31 -9.52 -18.90
C ALA A 401 25.11 -10.89 -18.21
N ALA A 402 26.10 -11.32 -17.43
CA ALA A 402 26.08 -12.59 -16.70
C ALA A 402 25.53 -12.44 -15.27
N ALA A 403 25.19 -11.22 -14.83
CA ALA A 403 24.65 -11.00 -13.49
C ALA A 403 23.22 -11.55 -13.40
N PRO A 404 22.93 -12.49 -12.47
CA PRO A 404 21.54 -12.83 -12.13
C PRO A 404 20.91 -11.64 -11.39
N VAL A 405 19.75 -11.21 -11.86
CA VAL A 405 18.97 -10.11 -11.28
C VAL A 405 17.59 -10.59 -10.86
N ARG A 406 17.12 -10.11 -9.71
CA ARG A 406 15.80 -10.42 -9.18
C ARG A 406 14.71 -9.74 -10.00
N LEU A 407 13.61 -10.44 -10.21
CA LEU A 407 12.38 -9.90 -10.78
C LEU A 407 11.23 -9.99 -9.76
N LEU A 408 10.54 -8.87 -9.54
CA LEU A 408 9.31 -8.84 -8.76
C LEU A 408 8.10 -9.00 -9.68
N PHE A 409 7.33 -10.07 -9.56
CA PHE A 409 6.06 -10.27 -10.28
C PHE A 409 4.84 -9.85 -9.48
N ARG A 410 4.89 -10.07 -8.16
CA ARG A 410 3.90 -9.62 -7.19
C ARG A 410 4.59 -8.95 -6.02
N PRO A 411 3.95 -7.97 -5.37
CA PRO A 411 4.44 -7.42 -4.12
C PRO A 411 4.67 -8.51 -3.07
N SER A 412 5.83 -8.48 -2.40
CA SER A 412 6.19 -9.46 -1.34
C SER A 412 5.13 -9.57 -0.23
N GLN A 413 4.39 -8.49 0.04
CA GLN A 413 3.33 -8.45 1.05
C GLN A 413 2.14 -9.37 0.74
N GLU A 414 1.85 -9.63 -0.54
CA GLU A 414 0.83 -10.59 -0.94
C GLU A 414 1.23 -12.00 -0.52
N TYR A 415 2.49 -12.38 -0.78
CA TYR A 415 3.04 -13.67 -0.36
C TYR A 415 3.11 -13.81 1.16
N ALA A 416 3.55 -12.76 1.87
CA ALA A 416 3.58 -12.75 3.33
C ALA A 416 2.18 -13.00 3.92
N SER A 417 1.14 -12.43 3.30
CA SER A 417 -0.25 -12.62 3.73
C SER A 417 -0.72 -14.06 3.50
N VAL A 418 -0.27 -14.72 2.42
CA VAL A 418 -0.56 -16.15 2.18
C VAL A 418 0.16 -17.03 3.20
N LEU A 419 1.43 -16.75 3.52
CA LEU A 419 2.17 -17.48 4.55
C LEU A 419 1.53 -17.35 5.94
N ASP A 420 1.04 -16.16 6.29
CA ASP A 420 0.30 -15.94 7.54
C ASP A 420 -1.04 -16.69 7.58
N LEU A 421 -1.72 -16.85 6.43
CA LEU A 421 -2.93 -17.67 6.32
C LEU A 421 -2.59 -19.17 6.45
N LEU A 422 -1.53 -19.65 5.80
CA LEU A 422 -1.05 -21.03 5.92
C LEU A 422 -0.66 -21.41 7.36
N SER A 423 -0.40 -20.42 8.21
CA SER A 423 -0.11 -20.59 9.64
C SER A 423 -1.37 -20.72 10.51
N GLN A 424 -2.58 -20.68 9.95
CA GLN A 424 -3.81 -20.81 10.72
C GLN A 424 -4.24 -22.27 10.88
N PRO A 425 -4.83 -22.66 12.02
CA PRO A 425 -5.24 -24.04 12.29
C PRO A 425 -6.05 -24.67 11.17
N ARG A 426 -7.00 -23.93 10.57
CA ARG A 426 -7.82 -24.39 9.44
C ARG A 426 -7.00 -24.97 8.28
N TYR A 427 -5.91 -24.31 7.88
CA TYR A 427 -5.06 -24.73 6.78
C TYR A 427 -3.97 -25.71 7.24
N GLN A 428 -3.81 -25.91 8.54
CA GLN A 428 -2.86 -26.85 9.11
C GLN A 428 -3.42 -28.26 9.30
N ARG A 429 -4.74 -28.42 9.29
CA ARG A 429 -5.43 -29.71 9.46
C ARG A 429 -5.41 -30.61 8.23
N ASP A 430 -5.41 -30.01 7.05
CA ASP A 430 -5.61 -30.73 5.80
C ASP A 430 -4.79 -30.13 4.67
N GLY A 431 -4.03 -30.99 3.98
CA GLY A 431 -3.18 -30.60 2.86
C GLY A 431 -4.00 -30.10 1.67
N VAL A 432 -5.19 -30.65 1.43
CA VAL A 432 -6.05 -30.20 0.33
C VAL A 432 -6.54 -28.78 0.58
N THR A 433 -7.02 -28.49 1.80
CA THR A 433 -7.42 -27.15 2.21
C THR A 433 -6.27 -26.14 2.12
N ALA A 434 -5.05 -26.54 2.51
CA ALA A 434 -3.86 -25.69 2.39
C ALA A 434 -3.53 -25.36 0.94
N GLU A 435 -3.63 -26.34 0.03
CA GLU A 435 -3.35 -26.12 -1.39
C GLU A 435 -4.45 -25.32 -2.09
N LEU A 436 -5.72 -25.51 -1.73
CA LEU A 436 -6.83 -24.70 -2.25
C LEU A 436 -6.66 -23.20 -1.92
N LEU A 437 -6.04 -22.84 -0.80
CA LEU A 437 -5.69 -21.45 -0.49
C LEU A 437 -4.75 -20.87 -1.55
N LEU A 438 -3.81 -21.67 -2.05
CA LEU A 438 -2.81 -21.23 -3.03
C LEU A 438 -3.40 -21.04 -4.43
N GLU A 439 -4.57 -21.61 -4.72
CA GLU A 439 -5.31 -21.34 -5.96
C GLU A 439 -5.73 -19.87 -6.07
N ALA A 440 -5.73 -19.10 -4.97
CA ALA A 440 -5.92 -17.66 -4.99
C ALA A 440 -4.88 -16.93 -5.87
N LEU A 441 -3.69 -17.51 -6.07
CA LEU A 441 -2.66 -16.98 -6.96
C LEU A 441 -3.09 -17.02 -8.44
N LEU A 442 -4.03 -17.91 -8.80
CA LEU A 442 -4.57 -18.02 -10.16
C LEU A 442 -5.65 -16.98 -10.47
N ARG A 443 -6.13 -16.22 -9.48
CA ARG A 443 -7.20 -15.23 -9.69
C ARG A 443 -6.95 -14.25 -10.85
N PRO A 444 -5.74 -13.69 -11.06
CA PRO A 444 -5.48 -12.82 -12.20
C PRO A 444 -5.68 -13.51 -13.56
N PHE A 445 -5.70 -14.84 -13.59
CA PHE A 445 -5.85 -15.63 -14.80
C PHE A 445 -7.25 -16.20 -14.99
N ALA A 446 -8.21 -15.88 -14.11
CA ALA A 446 -9.55 -16.51 -14.08
C ALA A 446 -10.37 -16.28 -15.35
N GLU A 447 -10.14 -15.17 -16.07
CA GLU A 447 -10.85 -14.84 -17.30
C GLU A 447 -10.21 -15.43 -18.57
N HIS A 448 -9.01 -16.02 -18.46
CA HIS A 448 -8.29 -16.57 -19.60
C HIS A 448 -8.80 -17.98 -19.95
N ARG A 449 -9.21 -18.17 -21.20
CA ARG A 449 -9.66 -19.48 -21.73
C ARG A 449 -8.52 -20.46 -22.00
N THR A 450 -7.30 -19.96 -22.12
CA THR A 450 -6.06 -20.74 -22.32
C THR A 450 -5.04 -20.31 -21.27
N ARG A 451 -4.01 -21.12 -21.02
CA ARG A 451 -2.94 -20.77 -20.07
C ARG A 451 -2.19 -19.53 -20.57
N PRO A 452 -2.25 -18.37 -19.88
CA PRO A 452 -1.54 -17.16 -20.28
C PRO A 452 -0.03 -17.28 -20.07
N LEU A 453 0.74 -16.36 -20.65
CA LEU A 453 2.21 -16.38 -20.64
C LEU A 453 2.83 -16.53 -19.24
N LEU A 454 2.25 -15.90 -18.23
CA LEU A 454 2.76 -15.92 -16.85
C LEU A 454 2.26 -17.12 -16.02
N TRP A 455 1.38 -17.95 -16.58
CA TRP A 455 0.81 -19.10 -15.87
C TRP A 455 1.86 -20.06 -15.28
N PRO A 456 2.98 -20.39 -15.96
CA PRO A 456 3.97 -21.30 -15.39
C PRO A 456 4.61 -20.80 -14.09
N LEU A 457 4.66 -19.48 -13.87
CA LEU A 457 5.24 -18.90 -12.65
C LEU A 457 4.48 -19.30 -11.39
N VAL A 458 3.18 -19.60 -11.50
CA VAL A 458 2.35 -19.97 -10.34
C VAL A 458 2.82 -21.29 -9.73
N ALA A 459 3.36 -22.21 -10.53
CA ALA A 459 3.94 -23.44 -10.00
C ALA A 459 5.16 -23.14 -9.10
N VAL A 460 6.00 -22.18 -9.51
CA VAL A 460 7.14 -21.70 -8.72
C VAL A 460 6.66 -20.98 -7.45
N GLU A 461 5.65 -20.11 -7.57
CA GLU A 461 5.04 -19.42 -6.42
C GLU A 461 4.52 -20.42 -5.38
N ARG A 462 3.75 -21.43 -5.83
CA ARG A 462 3.19 -22.48 -4.98
C ARG A 462 4.28 -23.30 -4.28
N ALA A 463 5.30 -23.71 -5.01
CA ALA A 463 6.40 -24.51 -4.46
C ALA A 463 7.14 -23.74 -3.34
N ALA A 464 7.45 -22.47 -3.55
CA ALA A 464 8.10 -21.62 -2.55
C ALA A 464 7.22 -21.43 -1.30
N LEU A 465 5.93 -21.11 -1.47
CA LEU A 465 5.02 -20.88 -0.35
C LEU A 465 4.77 -22.15 0.48
N LEU A 466 4.69 -23.33 -0.16
CA LEU A 466 4.64 -24.62 0.53
C LEU A 466 5.96 -24.94 1.26
N GLY A 467 7.08 -24.40 0.79
CA GLY A 467 8.38 -24.39 1.46
C GLY A 467 8.50 -23.40 2.62
N LEU A 468 7.47 -22.56 2.84
CA LEU A 468 7.46 -21.43 3.77
C LEU A 468 8.47 -20.33 3.41
N ASP A 469 8.70 -20.14 2.10
CA ASP A 469 9.57 -19.12 1.56
C ASP A 469 8.77 -18.16 0.66
N LEU A 470 9.27 -16.94 0.50
CA LEU A 470 8.74 -16.02 -0.50
C LEU A 470 9.26 -16.45 -1.89
N PRO A 471 8.40 -16.49 -2.92
CA PRO A 471 8.82 -16.78 -4.27
C PRO A 471 9.91 -15.82 -4.76
N ARG A 472 10.98 -16.40 -5.32
CA ARG A 472 12.13 -15.68 -5.85
C ARG A 472 12.30 -16.00 -7.33
N PHE A 473 12.40 -14.96 -8.16
CA PHE A 473 12.57 -15.11 -9.60
C PHE A 473 13.82 -14.36 -10.04
N GLU A 474 14.56 -14.99 -10.95
CA GLU A 474 15.80 -14.44 -11.48
C GLU A 474 15.83 -14.51 -13.01
N VAL A 475 16.54 -13.56 -13.59
CA VAL A 475 16.93 -13.56 -15.00
C VAL A 475 18.37 -13.11 -15.10
N LEU A 476 19.12 -13.61 -16.08
CA LEU A 476 20.41 -13.02 -16.41
C LEU A 476 20.18 -11.63 -17.02
N ALA A 477 20.90 -10.60 -16.58
CA ALA A 477 20.69 -9.25 -17.08
C ALA A 477 20.97 -9.09 -18.59
N GLY A 478 21.70 -10.01 -19.23
CA GLY A 478 21.86 -10.09 -20.68
C GLY A 478 20.79 -10.91 -21.42
N SER A 479 19.77 -11.41 -20.71
CA SER A 479 18.72 -12.28 -21.26
C SER A 479 17.35 -11.58 -21.26
N THR A 480 16.49 -12.01 -22.17
CA THR A 480 15.04 -11.70 -22.21
C THR A 480 14.17 -12.91 -21.89
N THR A 481 14.79 -14.04 -21.56
CA THR A 481 14.11 -15.31 -21.24
C THR A 481 14.20 -15.58 -19.75
N ILE A 482 13.05 -15.83 -19.13
CA ILE A 482 12.92 -16.07 -17.69
C ILE A 482 12.79 -17.58 -17.47
N ALA A 483 13.42 -18.11 -16.41
CA ALA A 483 13.18 -19.49 -16.01
C ALA A 483 11.78 -19.62 -15.39
N GLY A 484 10.86 -20.33 -16.06
CA GLY A 484 9.47 -20.53 -15.62
C GLY A 484 9.23 -21.86 -14.89
N GLY A 485 10.26 -22.41 -14.24
CA GLY A 485 10.24 -23.78 -13.73
C GLY A 485 10.66 -24.77 -14.81
N GLU A 486 9.74 -25.64 -15.24
CA GLU A 486 10.01 -26.66 -16.29
C GLU A 486 10.11 -26.07 -17.69
N GLU A 487 9.45 -24.93 -17.95
CA GLU A 487 9.42 -24.28 -19.27
C GLU A 487 9.96 -22.83 -19.19
N PRO A 488 10.82 -22.39 -20.13
CA PRO A 488 11.27 -21.01 -20.20
C PRO A 488 10.14 -20.08 -20.69
N ILE A 489 10.07 -18.88 -20.11
CA ILE A 489 9.10 -17.85 -20.49
C ILE A 489 9.80 -16.81 -21.36
N ALA A 490 9.41 -16.74 -22.63
CA ALA A 490 9.88 -15.77 -23.61
C ALA A 490 8.78 -14.77 -24.00
N GLY A 491 9.16 -13.57 -24.43
CA GLY A 491 8.21 -12.55 -24.93
C GLY A 491 7.63 -11.61 -23.87
N LEU A 492 7.93 -11.82 -22.58
CA LEU A 492 7.58 -10.86 -21.53
C LEU A 492 8.56 -9.68 -21.47
N LEU A 493 9.86 -9.96 -21.65
CA LEU A 493 10.92 -8.96 -21.58
C LEU A 493 11.25 -8.50 -23.00
N LEU A 494 11.02 -7.21 -23.28
CA LEU A 494 11.24 -6.62 -24.61
C LEU A 494 12.71 -6.28 -24.85
N ARG A 495 13.43 -5.85 -23.81
CA ARG A 495 14.89 -5.63 -23.83
C ARG A 495 15.52 -6.23 -22.58
N SER A 496 16.73 -6.77 -22.74
CA SER A 496 17.53 -7.23 -21.60
C SER A 496 17.92 -6.05 -20.70
N GLY A 497 18.28 -6.32 -19.45
CA GLY A 497 18.76 -5.30 -18.51
C GLY A 497 20.01 -4.56 -19.01
N VAL A 498 20.92 -5.27 -19.68
CA VAL A 498 22.13 -4.67 -20.26
C VAL A 498 21.80 -3.81 -21.48
N ASP A 499 20.87 -4.23 -22.34
CA ASP A 499 20.48 -3.41 -23.50
C ASP A 499 19.71 -2.16 -23.06
N GLU A 500 18.91 -2.26 -22.00
CA GLU A 500 18.27 -1.11 -21.37
C GLU A 500 19.31 -0.15 -20.75
N LEU A 501 20.33 -0.66 -20.07
CA LEU A 501 21.46 0.14 -19.60
C LEU A 501 22.17 0.85 -20.76
N ARG A 502 22.48 0.14 -21.85
CA ARG A 502 23.10 0.74 -23.05
C ARG A 502 22.23 1.83 -23.66
N HIS A 503 20.92 1.62 -23.69
CA HIS A 503 19.95 2.59 -24.17
C HIS A 503 19.94 3.86 -23.30
N ARG A 504 19.85 3.74 -21.97
CA ARG A 504 19.94 4.90 -21.06
C ARG A 504 21.26 5.66 -21.20
N LEU A 505 22.37 4.93 -21.36
CA LEU A 505 23.68 5.54 -21.60
C LEU A 505 23.74 6.29 -22.95
N ALA A 506 23.00 5.84 -23.97
CA ALA A 506 22.91 6.53 -25.25
C ALA A 506 22.21 7.89 -25.14
N GLU A 507 21.19 7.98 -24.27
CA GLU A 507 20.34 9.16 -24.02
C GLU A 507 20.91 10.17 -23.01
N LEU A 508 22.20 10.04 -22.65
CA LEU A 508 22.86 11.03 -21.79
C LEU A 508 23.13 12.34 -22.55
N ASP A 509 22.15 13.23 -22.57
CA ASP A 509 22.22 14.60 -23.09
C ASP A 509 21.80 15.65 -22.04
N GLU A 510 22.15 16.92 -22.28
CA GLU A 510 21.85 18.03 -21.34
C GLU A 510 20.35 18.35 -21.25
N GLY A 511 19.56 18.08 -22.30
CA GLY A 511 18.11 18.25 -22.28
C GLY A 511 17.42 17.20 -21.39
N THR A 512 17.86 15.96 -21.48
CA THR A 512 17.42 14.87 -20.60
C THR A 512 17.81 15.15 -19.15
N LEU A 513 19.07 15.57 -18.90
CA LEU A 513 19.52 16.01 -17.57
C LEU A 513 18.65 17.13 -17.00
N ALA A 514 18.34 18.16 -17.80
CA ALA A 514 17.50 19.27 -17.36
C ALA A 514 16.10 18.81 -16.93
N ARG A 515 15.47 17.90 -17.69
CA ARG A 515 14.16 17.31 -17.35
C ARG A 515 14.22 16.51 -16.05
N ARG A 516 15.19 15.60 -15.91
CA ARG A 516 15.35 14.75 -14.71
C ARG A 516 15.65 15.59 -13.46
N ARG A 517 16.55 16.56 -13.58
CA ARG A 517 16.87 17.51 -12.50
C ARG A 517 15.65 18.31 -12.05
N ALA A 518 14.82 18.78 -13.00
CA ALA A 518 13.59 19.50 -12.68
C ALA A 518 12.60 18.60 -11.92
N ALA A 519 12.39 17.37 -12.37
CA ALA A 519 11.51 16.41 -11.69
C ALA A 519 11.97 16.10 -10.26
N ILE A 520 13.27 15.86 -10.05
CA ILE A 520 13.83 15.63 -8.70
C ILE A 520 13.65 16.87 -7.83
N ALA A 521 13.92 18.07 -8.36
CA ALA A 521 13.76 19.32 -7.61
C ALA A 521 12.31 19.55 -7.18
N GLU A 522 11.35 19.26 -8.06
CA GLU A 522 9.92 19.33 -7.78
C GLU A 522 9.50 18.34 -6.69
N ALA A 523 9.93 17.09 -6.78
CA ALA A 523 9.66 16.08 -5.76
C ALA A 523 10.17 16.49 -4.37
N LEU A 524 11.41 17.00 -4.30
CA LEU A 524 12.00 17.48 -3.05
C LEU A 524 11.27 18.71 -2.49
N LYS A 525 10.80 19.61 -3.35
CA LYS A 525 10.02 20.78 -2.96
C LYS A 525 8.66 20.39 -2.38
N ALA A 526 7.92 19.50 -3.05
CA ALA A 526 6.63 19.00 -2.58
C ALA A 526 6.73 18.34 -1.18
N ARG A 527 7.87 17.70 -0.88
CA ARG A 527 8.16 17.13 0.45
C ARG A 527 8.56 18.15 1.51
N ALA A 528 9.16 19.28 1.11
CA ALA A 528 9.42 20.38 2.04
C ALA A 528 8.12 21.09 2.45
N SER A 529 7.15 21.16 1.54
CA SER A 529 5.88 21.86 1.72
C SER A 529 4.75 21.01 2.31
N SER A 530 4.98 19.72 2.58
CA SER A 530 3.94 18.84 3.16
C SER A 530 3.62 19.25 4.60
N PHE A 531 2.72 20.21 4.73
CA PHE A 531 1.99 20.54 5.95
C PHE A 531 1.24 19.29 6.43
N SER A 532 1.32 18.96 7.72
CA SER A 532 0.59 17.83 8.30
C SER A 532 -0.73 18.36 8.89
N PRO A 533 -1.91 18.06 8.29
CA PRO A 533 -3.22 18.50 8.81
C PRO A 533 -3.48 18.03 10.25
N ARG A 534 -2.76 16.99 10.70
CA ARG A 534 -2.87 16.39 12.04
C ARG A 534 -2.69 17.38 13.20
N ARG A 535 -1.93 18.47 13.01
CA ARG A 535 -1.69 19.45 14.10
C ARG A 535 -2.89 20.37 14.38
N ALA A 536 -3.87 20.46 13.47
CA ALA A 536 -4.98 21.40 13.60
C ALA A 536 -6.12 20.92 14.54
N TRP A 537 -6.14 19.64 14.92
CA TRP A 537 -7.27 19.02 15.63
C TRP A 537 -7.13 18.93 17.15
N ALA A 538 -6.05 19.46 17.73
CA ALA A 538 -5.69 19.32 19.15
C ALA A 538 -6.54 20.19 20.13
N THR A 539 -7.86 20.31 19.93
CA THR A 539 -8.74 21.09 20.82
C THR A 539 -9.86 20.27 21.43
N ALA A 540 -10.23 20.62 22.67
CA ALA A 540 -11.20 19.93 23.49
C ALA A 540 -12.60 19.81 22.82
N PRO A 541 -13.28 18.67 22.97
CA PRO A 541 -14.64 18.47 22.46
C PRO A 541 -15.61 19.40 23.20
N GLY A 542 -16.22 20.34 22.49
CA GLY A 542 -17.22 21.25 23.06
C GLY A 542 -17.80 22.28 22.09
N ASP A 543 -17.07 22.68 21.05
CA ASP A 543 -17.51 23.69 20.09
C ASP A 543 -17.18 23.27 18.65
N ILE A 544 -18.20 22.76 17.94
CA ILE A 544 -18.10 22.26 16.56
C ILE A 544 -17.85 23.42 15.59
N GLU A 545 -18.45 24.58 15.83
CA GLU A 545 -18.31 25.75 14.95
C GLU A 545 -16.89 26.31 15.04
N ALA A 546 -16.35 26.49 16.24
CA ALA A 546 -14.98 26.95 16.40
C ALA A 546 -13.97 25.95 15.80
N ALA A 547 -14.24 24.65 15.88
CA ALA A 547 -13.41 23.62 15.24
C ALA A 547 -13.48 23.69 13.71
N ALA A 548 -14.66 23.96 13.14
CA ALA A 548 -14.85 24.14 11.70
C ALA A 548 -14.09 25.37 11.19
N LEU A 549 -14.21 26.52 11.87
CA LEU A 549 -13.50 27.75 11.52
C LEU A 549 -11.97 27.57 11.49
N ARG A 550 -11.39 26.98 12.54
CA ARG A 550 -9.95 26.68 12.60
C ARG A 550 -9.51 25.71 11.51
N SER A 551 -10.30 24.67 11.26
CA SER A 551 -10.01 23.70 10.19
C SER A 551 -10.05 24.37 8.82
N GLY A 552 -10.99 25.28 8.60
CA GLY A 552 -11.08 26.07 7.37
C GLY A 552 -9.85 26.96 7.15
N ASP A 553 -9.36 27.65 8.19
CA ASP A 553 -8.15 28.48 8.07
C ASP A 553 -6.90 27.63 7.80
N ALA A 554 -6.75 26.50 8.47
CA ALA A 554 -5.65 25.56 8.23
C ALA A 554 -5.70 24.97 6.80
N LEU A 555 -6.88 24.69 6.26
CA LEU A 555 -7.04 24.23 4.88
C LEU A 555 -6.63 25.30 3.86
N VAL A 556 -6.97 26.57 4.09
CA VAL A 556 -6.52 27.66 3.21
C VAL A 556 -5.00 27.78 3.19
N GLU A 557 -4.34 27.66 4.35
CA GLU A 557 -2.87 27.68 4.44
C GLU A 557 -2.24 26.47 3.71
N ALA A 558 -2.84 25.29 3.84
CA ALA A 558 -2.38 24.08 3.15
C ALA A 558 -2.48 24.24 1.63
N ILE A 559 -3.64 24.67 1.12
CA ILE A 559 -3.86 24.95 -0.31
C ILE A 559 -2.85 25.98 -0.81
N ALA A 560 -2.59 27.04 -0.05
CA ALA A 560 -1.63 28.07 -0.45
C ALA A 560 -0.17 27.56 -0.48
N ALA A 561 0.15 26.50 0.25
CA ALA A 561 1.46 25.87 0.29
C ALA A 561 1.66 24.79 -0.79
N GLU A 562 0.58 24.30 -1.40
CA GLU A 562 0.62 23.30 -2.47
C GLU A 562 1.16 23.88 -3.79
N SER A 563 1.84 23.04 -4.56
CA SER A 563 2.31 23.40 -5.90
C SER A 563 1.31 22.92 -6.96
N PRO A 564 1.18 23.66 -8.09
CA PRO A 564 0.46 23.21 -9.29
C PRO A 564 0.74 21.76 -9.67
N LEU A 565 -0.26 21.06 -10.22
CA LEU A 565 -0.04 19.70 -10.72
C LEU A 565 0.90 19.75 -11.94
N PRO A 566 1.94 18.90 -12.00
CA PRO A 566 2.87 18.89 -13.13
C PRO A 566 2.15 18.62 -14.45
N ARG A 567 2.50 19.35 -15.52
CA ARG A 567 1.89 19.23 -16.87
C ARG A 567 1.99 17.82 -17.49
N SER A 568 2.86 16.97 -16.95
CA SER A 568 3.03 15.57 -17.34
C SER A 568 1.98 14.61 -16.76
N CYS A 569 1.17 15.02 -15.78
CA CYS A 569 0.09 14.18 -15.25
C CYS A 569 -0.98 13.95 -16.31
N SER A 570 -1.56 12.74 -16.32
CA SER A 570 -2.65 12.38 -17.23
C SER A 570 -3.86 13.28 -17.01
N LEU A 571 -4.73 13.37 -18.02
CA LEU A 571 -5.95 14.15 -17.89
C LEU A 571 -6.89 13.58 -16.82
N ALA A 572 -6.86 12.26 -16.61
CA ALA A 572 -7.62 11.58 -15.56
C ALA A 572 -7.13 11.95 -14.15
N ASP A 573 -5.81 11.99 -13.92
CA ASP A 573 -5.24 12.37 -12.63
C ASP A 573 -5.56 13.83 -12.30
N ARG A 574 -5.50 14.70 -13.32
CA ARG A 574 -5.89 16.12 -13.19
C ARG A 574 -7.36 16.26 -12.84
N LEU A 575 -8.23 15.50 -13.50
CA LEU A 575 -9.66 15.49 -13.16
C LEU A 575 -9.88 15.05 -11.71
N ALA A 576 -9.22 13.96 -11.26
CA ALA A 576 -9.35 13.47 -9.90
C ALA A 576 -8.95 14.52 -8.85
N ALA A 577 -7.82 15.22 -9.08
CA ALA A 577 -7.35 16.26 -8.18
C ALA A 577 -8.21 17.54 -8.18
N LEU A 578 -9.01 17.76 -9.23
CA LEU A 578 -9.93 18.91 -9.33
C LEU A 578 -11.36 18.57 -8.90
N ALA A 579 -11.79 17.31 -8.99
CA ALA A 579 -13.16 16.88 -8.78
C ALA A 579 -13.63 17.02 -7.32
N ILE A 580 -14.93 16.79 -7.08
CA ILE A 580 -15.52 16.90 -5.74
C ILE A 580 -15.10 15.75 -4.83
N TYR A 581 -14.97 14.55 -5.39
CA TYR A 581 -14.88 13.33 -4.57
C TYR A 581 -13.62 13.28 -3.71
N ASP A 582 -12.45 13.54 -4.32
CA ASP A 582 -11.14 13.54 -3.64
C ASP A 582 -10.31 14.81 -3.93
N GLY A 583 -10.87 15.79 -4.65
CA GLY A 583 -10.12 16.92 -5.19
C GLY A 583 -10.44 18.28 -4.57
N LEU A 584 -9.78 19.30 -5.08
CA LEU A 584 -9.80 20.67 -4.57
C LEU A 584 -11.20 21.31 -4.58
N LEU A 585 -12.07 20.95 -5.53
CA LEU A 585 -13.43 21.47 -5.57
C LEU A 585 -14.26 21.00 -4.37
N GLY A 586 -14.05 19.78 -3.88
CA GLY A 586 -14.68 19.30 -2.65
C GLY A 586 -14.25 20.12 -1.43
N VAL A 587 -12.97 20.50 -1.36
CA VAL A 587 -12.44 21.37 -0.31
C VAL A 587 -13.03 22.77 -0.39
N LEU A 588 -13.15 23.35 -1.59
CA LEU A 588 -13.78 24.66 -1.77
C LEU A 588 -15.25 24.68 -1.33
N LEU A 589 -16.00 23.61 -1.63
CA LEU A 589 -17.38 23.47 -1.15
C LEU A 589 -17.45 23.41 0.37
N ALA A 590 -16.55 22.67 1.02
CA ALA A 590 -16.46 22.65 2.47
C ALA A 590 -16.10 24.02 3.07
N LEU A 591 -15.16 24.75 2.45
CA LEU A 591 -14.80 26.10 2.87
C LEU A 591 -15.96 27.09 2.72
N ALA A 592 -16.83 26.91 1.72
CA ALA A 592 -18.01 27.75 1.53
C ALA A 592 -19.01 27.60 2.68
N GLU A 593 -19.21 26.37 3.17
CA GLU A 593 -20.01 26.11 4.36
C GLU A 593 -19.38 26.71 5.64
N VAL A 594 -18.03 26.71 5.73
CA VAL A 594 -17.32 27.32 6.87
C VAL A 594 -17.41 28.85 6.83
N ASP A 595 -17.23 29.48 5.67
CA ASP A 595 -17.33 30.95 5.54
C ASP A 595 -18.76 31.44 5.87
N ALA A 596 -19.79 30.61 5.70
CA ALA A 596 -21.16 30.93 6.11
C ALA A 596 -21.34 31.08 7.63
N LEU A 597 -20.37 30.61 8.45
CA LEU A 597 -20.41 30.73 9.91
C LEU A 597 -19.93 32.11 10.41
N ASP A 598 -19.01 32.78 9.69
CA ASP A 598 -18.37 34.04 10.16
C ASP A 598 -18.18 35.13 9.09
N ASP A 599 -18.82 35.03 7.92
CA ASP A 599 -18.65 35.94 6.78
C ASP A 599 -17.18 36.02 6.30
N GLY A 600 -16.45 34.93 6.47
CA GLY A 600 -15.06 34.77 6.09
C GLY A 600 -14.82 34.80 4.57
N LYS A 601 -13.53 34.89 4.18
CA LYS A 601 -13.08 34.89 2.77
C LYS A 601 -12.18 33.71 2.43
N ARG A 602 -12.34 32.56 3.08
CA ARG A 602 -11.52 31.35 2.88
C ARG A 602 -11.66 30.81 1.47
N VAL A 603 -12.89 30.71 0.95
CA VAL A 603 -13.15 30.27 -0.42
C VAL A 603 -12.44 31.16 -1.42
N VAL A 604 -12.51 32.48 -1.25
CA VAL A 604 -11.87 33.45 -2.17
C VAL A 604 -10.35 33.28 -2.16
N ARG A 605 -9.74 33.07 -0.98
CA ARG A 605 -8.30 32.82 -0.84
C ARG A 605 -7.87 31.52 -1.53
N ALA A 606 -8.66 30.46 -1.41
CA ALA A 606 -8.35 29.14 -1.98
C ALA A 606 -8.70 29.01 -3.47
N ALA A 607 -9.71 29.73 -3.96
CA ALA A 607 -10.21 29.63 -5.32
C ALA A 607 -9.17 30.03 -6.38
N GLY A 608 -8.19 30.87 -6.04
CA GLY A 608 -7.12 31.27 -6.94
C GLY A 608 -6.32 30.08 -7.48
N LEU A 609 -5.94 29.12 -6.61
CA LEU A 609 -5.22 27.93 -7.03
C LEU A 609 -6.09 27.03 -7.91
N PHE A 610 -7.33 26.77 -7.46
CA PHE A 610 -8.27 25.95 -8.21
C PHE A 610 -8.50 26.47 -9.63
N LEU A 611 -8.76 27.77 -9.78
CA LEU A 611 -8.94 28.37 -11.11
C LEU A 611 -7.67 28.28 -11.96
N SER A 612 -6.48 28.41 -11.35
CA SER A 612 -5.21 28.29 -12.07
C SER A 612 -4.91 26.88 -12.58
N GLU A 613 -5.36 25.84 -11.85
CA GLU A 613 -5.24 24.44 -12.26
C GLU A 613 -6.35 24.01 -13.22
N LEU A 614 -7.54 24.60 -13.06
CA LEU A 614 -8.71 24.28 -13.87
C LEU A 614 -8.53 24.77 -15.31
N GLU A 615 -7.94 25.94 -15.56
CA GLU A 615 -7.86 26.48 -16.92
C GLU A 615 -7.02 25.61 -17.90
N PRO A 616 -5.83 25.09 -17.52
CA PRO A 616 -5.11 24.10 -18.33
C PRO A 616 -5.93 22.83 -18.57
N PHE A 617 -6.66 22.35 -17.56
CA PHE A 617 -7.53 21.18 -17.71
C PHE A 617 -8.64 21.43 -18.71
N VAL A 618 -9.35 22.56 -18.60
CA VAL A 618 -10.41 22.98 -19.54
C VAL A 618 -9.89 23.08 -20.97
N SER A 619 -8.66 23.58 -21.15
CA SER A 619 -8.02 23.67 -22.46
C SER A 619 -7.68 22.30 -23.05
N ALA A 620 -7.39 21.30 -22.21
CA ALA A 620 -7.06 19.94 -22.63
C ALA A 620 -8.29 19.07 -22.94
N LEU A 621 -9.51 19.52 -22.60
CA LEU A 621 -10.76 18.80 -22.90
C LEU A 621 -11.07 18.70 -24.41
N ASP A 622 -10.32 19.39 -25.27
CA ASP A 622 -10.38 19.26 -26.73
C ASP A 622 -9.60 18.06 -27.28
N SER A 623 -8.81 17.36 -26.45
CA SER A 623 -7.95 16.25 -26.87
C SER A 623 -8.72 14.93 -27.03
N GLU A 624 -8.15 13.98 -27.77
CA GLU A 624 -8.68 12.60 -27.86
C GLU A 624 -8.72 11.90 -26.49
N GLU A 625 -7.78 12.21 -25.59
CA GLU A 625 -7.72 11.67 -24.23
C GLU A 625 -8.98 12.00 -23.41
N ALA A 626 -9.61 13.14 -23.68
CA ALA A 626 -10.82 13.58 -22.99
C ALA A 626 -12.03 12.65 -23.21
N ALA A 627 -12.06 11.90 -24.32
CA ALA A 627 -13.17 10.99 -24.64
C ALA A 627 -13.27 9.79 -23.68
N ALA A 628 -12.17 9.41 -23.01
CA ALA A 628 -12.13 8.30 -22.05
C ALA A 628 -12.53 8.71 -20.62
N LEU A 629 -12.61 10.01 -20.34
CA LEU A 629 -12.87 10.52 -18.99
C LEU A 629 -14.27 10.14 -18.48
N PRO A 630 -14.43 9.90 -17.17
CA PRO A 630 -15.75 9.78 -16.56
C PRO A 630 -16.55 11.09 -16.67
N VAL A 631 -17.87 10.98 -16.73
CA VAL A 631 -18.80 12.13 -16.89
C VAL A 631 -19.67 12.37 -15.66
N GLY A 632 -19.63 11.47 -14.68
CA GLY A 632 -20.44 11.52 -13.46
C GLY A 632 -20.18 12.73 -12.54
N VAL A 633 -21.01 12.86 -11.52
CA VAL A 633 -21.10 14.07 -10.67
C VAL A 633 -20.11 14.09 -9.51
N LEU A 634 -19.38 13.00 -9.27
CA LEU A 634 -18.43 12.90 -8.17
C LEU A 634 -16.98 12.88 -8.65
N SER A 635 -16.66 11.99 -9.58
CA SER A 635 -15.29 11.78 -10.09
C SER A 635 -15.16 12.14 -11.57
N GLY A 636 -16.27 12.39 -12.26
CA GLY A 636 -16.30 12.75 -13.68
C GLY A 636 -16.25 14.25 -13.94
N ILE A 637 -16.23 14.61 -15.24
CA ILE A 637 -16.32 16.01 -15.69
C ILE A 637 -17.59 16.69 -15.15
N GLY A 638 -18.69 15.94 -15.01
CA GLY A 638 -19.93 16.42 -14.40
C GLY A 638 -19.76 16.89 -12.96
N SER A 639 -18.73 16.40 -12.24
CA SER A 639 -18.35 16.87 -10.91
C SER A 639 -17.94 18.33 -10.91
N LEU A 640 -17.11 18.73 -11.88
CA LEU A 640 -16.69 20.12 -12.03
C LEU A 640 -17.87 21.02 -12.36
N VAL A 641 -18.77 20.56 -13.26
CA VAL A 641 -19.98 21.32 -13.61
C VAL A 641 -20.87 21.53 -12.39
N TRP A 642 -21.23 20.44 -11.69
CA TRP A 642 -22.14 20.54 -10.55
C TRP A 642 -21.53 21.30 -9.38
N GLY A 643 -20.26 21.05 -9.04
CA GLY A 643 -19.59 21.74 -7.94
C GLY A 643 -19.40 23.23 -8.18
N LEU A 644 -19.10 23.64 -9.42
CA LEU A 644 -19.02 25.06 -9.78
C LEU A 644 -20.40 25.75 -9.73
N VAL A 645 -21.47 25.08 -10.14
CA VAL A 645 -22.84 25.60 -9.97
C VAL A 645 -23.22 25.70 -8.50
N SER A 646 -22.83 24.72 -7.67
CA SER A 646 -23.05 24.75 -6.23
C SER A 646 -22.31 25.92 -5.57
N LEU A 647 -21.05 26.16 -5.93
CA LEU A 647 -20.30 27.34 -5.49
C LEU A 647 -20.96 28.65 -5.95
N ALA A 648 -21.42 28.72 -7.20
CA ALA A 648 -22.13 29.89 -7.70
C ALA A 648 -23.45 30.16 -6.96
N THR A 649 -24.15 29.09 -6.57
CA THR A 649 -25.41 29.18 -5.81
C THR A 649 -25.17 29.61 -4.36
N ALA A 650 -24.06 29.21 -3.74
CA ALA A 650 -23.65 29.69 -2.43
C ALA A 650 -23.34 31.21 -2.42
N GLY A 651 -23.04 31.80 -3.58
CA GLY A 651 -22.86 33.23 -3.76
C GLY A 651 -21.41 33.70 -3.55
N GLY A 652 -21.24 35.01 -3.32
CA GLY A 652 -19.93 35.62 -3.11
C GLY A 652 -19.16 35.98 -4.40
N THR A 653 -17.92 36.44 -4.23
CA THR A 653 -17.14 37.09 -5.30
C THR A 653 -16.76 36.18 -6.48
N ILE A 654 -16.78 34.85 -6.31
CA ILE A 654 -16.42 33.89 -7.36
C ILE A 654 -17.63 33.38 -8.15
N ALA A 655 -18.86 33.75 -7.78
CA ALA A 655 -20.07 33.12 -8.31
C ALA A 655 -20.20 33.27 -9.84
N GLU A 656 -19.96 34.46 -10.38
CA GLU A 656 -20.03 34.71 -11.83
C GLU A 656 -18.98 33.89 -12.60
N VAL A 657 -17.74 33.85 -12.10
CA VAL A 657 -16.63 33.10 -12.72
C VAL A 657 -16.88 31.60 -12.65
N ALA A 658 -17.40 31.10 -11.53
CA ALA A 658 -17.73 29.70 -11.34
C ALA A 658 -18.84 29.27 -12.31
N LEU A 659 -19.92 30.04 -12.42
CA LEU A 659 -21.03 29.73 -13.32
C LEU A 659 -20.61 29.79 -14.80
N ALA A 660 -19.84 30.80 -15.20
CA ALA A 660 -19.32 30.91 -16.55
C ALA A 660 -18.40 29.73 -16.91
N THR A 661 -17.57 29.29 -15.96
CA THR A 661 -16.66 28.15 -16.15
C THR A 661 -17.41 26.82 -16.17
N ALA A 662 -18.45 26.65 -15.34
CA ALA A 662 -19.34 25.50 -15.40
C ALA A 662 -19.97 25.35 -16.79
N GLY A 663 -20.45 26.44 -17.38
CA GLY A 663 -20.99 26.45 -18.74
C GLY A 663 -19.95 26.06 -19.81
N ARG A 664 -18.69 26.52 -19.68
CA ARG A 664 -17.60 26.14 -20.59
C ARG A 664 -17.33 24.64 -20.54
N ILE A 665 -17.25 24.07 -19.34
CA ILE A 665 -16.99 22.64 -19.14
C ILE A 665 -18.19 21.80 -19.61
N ALA A 666 -19.42 22.21 -19.26
CA ALA A 666 -20.63 21.48 -19.63
C ALA A 666 -20.81 21.34 -21.14
N ARG A 667 -20.34 22.31 -21.94
CA ARG A 667 -20.35 22.21 -23.42
C ARG A 667 -19.49 21.06 -23.97
N ARG A 668 -18.58 20.50 -23.17
CA ARG A 668 -17.74 19.34 -23.54
C ARG A 668 -18.43 18.01 -23.31
N ILE A 669 -19.51 17.99 -22.52
CA ILE A 669 -20.33 16.79 -22.30
C ILE A 669 -21.37 16.71 -23.43
N SER A 670 -20.97 16.13 -24.56
CA SER A 670 -21.83 16.09 -25.74
C SER A 670 -22.97 15.05 -25.62
N PRO A 671 -24.15 15.30 -26.21
CA PRO A 671 -25.22 14.30 -26.31
C PRO A 671 -24.77 12.98 -26.95
N ALA A 672 -23.86 13.05 -27.94
CA ALA A 672 -23.32 11.88 -28.62
C ALA A 672 -22.50 11.00 -27.67
N ALA A 673 -21.58 11.61 -26.88
CA ALA A 673 -20.78 10.89 -25.90
C ALA A 673 -21.66 10.20 -24.83
N LEU A 674 -22.68 10.91 -24.35
CA LEU A 674 -23.64 10.37 -23.36
C LEU A 674 -24.48 9.22 -23.92
N SER A 675 -24.82 9.25 -25.21
CA SER A 675 -25.62 8.20 -25.84
C SER A 675 -24.90 6.85 -25.95
N THR A 676 -23.56 6.84 -25.84
CA THR A 676 -22.73 5.64 -25.93
C THR A 676 -22.05 5.27 -24.61
N ASP A 677 -22.28 6.01 -23.52
CA ASP A 677 -21.61 5.74 -22.25
C ASP A 677 -22.06 4.40 -21.65
N GLU A 678 -21.11 3.63 -21.16
CA GLU A 678 -21.31 2.32 -20.51
C GLU A 678 -21.35 2.47 -18.97
N ARG A 679 -20.86 3.60 -18.43
CA ARG A 679 -20.96 3.95 -17.02
C ARG A 679 -22.28 4.69 -16.81
N LEU A 680 -23.19 4.09 -16.07
CA LEU A 680 -24.56 4.58 -15.91
C LEU A 680 -24.81 5.24 -14.56
N ASP A 681 -23.90 5.08 -13.61
CA ASP A 681 -24.10 5.46 -12.23
C ASP A 681 -23.95 6.96 -11.93
N LEU A 682 -24.08 7.32 -10.66
CA LEU A 682 -24.02 8.71 -10.20
C LEU A 682 -22.57 9.19 -10.07
N GLU A 683 -21.65 8.30 -9.70
CA GLU A 683 -20.26 8.62 -9.40
C GLU A 683 -19.46 9.02 -10.63
N GLY A 684 -19.36 8.11 -11.60
CA GLY A 684 -18.59 8.29 -12.84
C GLY A 684 -19.44 8.33 -14.11
N GLY A 685 -20.73 8.00 -14.03
CA GLY A 685 -21.59 7.74 -15.19
C GLY A 685 -22.63 8.80 -15.59
N ALA A 686 -23.47 8.40 -16.55
CA ALA A 686 -24.48 9.24 -17.19
C ALA A 686 -25.55 9.78 -16.23
N ALA A 687 -25.92 9.05 -15.16
CA ALA A 687 -26.86 9.55 -14.17
C ALA A 687 -26.30 10.77 -13.42
N GLY A 688 -25.02 10.73 -13.04
CA GLY A 688 -24.33 11.87 -12.46
C GLY A 688 -24.23 13.05 -13.44
N ALA A 689 -23.84 12.78 -14.68
CA ALA A 689 -23.76 13.81 -15.72
C ALA A 689 -25.09 14.55 -15.93
N ALA A 690 -26.21 13.80 -15.91
CA ALA A 690 -27.55 14.36 -16.05
C ALA A 690 -27.87 15.40 -14.96
N LEU A 691 -27.46 15.15 -13.71
CA LEU A 691 -27.67 16.09 -12.60
C LEU A 691 -26.83 17.36 -12.77
N GLY A 692 -25.56 17.23 -13.15
CA GLY A 692 -24.69 18.38 -13.42
C GLY A 692 -25.20 19.24 -14.58
N LEU A 693 -25.62 18.60 -15.67
CA LEU A 693 -26.17 19.28 -16.85
C LEU A 693 -27.52 19.96 -16.57
N LEU A 694 -28.36 19.32 -15.74
CA LEU A 694 -29.61 19.92 -15.30
C LEU A 694 -29.36 21.16 -14.44
N ALA A 695 -28.43 21.09 -13.49
CA ALA A 695 -28.08 22.18 -12.60
C ALA A 695 -27.57 23.41 -13.38
N VAL A 696 -26.62 23.23 -14.29
CA VAL A 696 -26.10 24.34 -15.11
C VAL A 696 -27.15 24.86 -16.10
N GLY A 697 -28.00 23.99 -16.66
CA GLY A 697 -29.10 24.40 -17.55
C GLY A 697 -30.13 25.26 -16.84
N GLN A 698 -30.47 24.94 -15.59
CA GLN A 698 -31.38 25.75 -14.76
C GLN A 698 -30.73 27.07 -14.33
N ALA A 699 -29.45 27.06 -13.95
CA ALA A 699 -28.74 28.25 -13.51
C ALA A 699 -28.46 29.25 -14.65
N THR A 700 -28.24 28.77 -15.88
CA THR A 700 -27.93 29.62 -17.05
C THR A 700 -29.12 29.91 -17.96
N GLY A 701 -30.16 29.08 -17.93
CA GLY A 701 -31.28 29.12 -18.89
C GLY A 701 -30.93 28.58 -20.29
N GLU A 702 -29.73 28.05 -20.50
CA GLU A 702 -29.29 27.56 -21.80
C GLU A 702 -29.87 26.17 -22.13
N ARG A 703 -30.73 26.11 -23.16
CA ARG A 703 -31.44 24.87 -23.57
C ARG A 703 -30.54 23.73 -24.03
N GLN A 704 -29.29 24.01 -24.44
CA GLN A 704 -28.36 22.98 -24.89
C GLN A 704 -28.00 21.99 -23.78
N PHE A 705 -27.87 22.47 -22.53
CA PHE A 705 -27.54 21.60 -21.39
C PHE A 705 -28.71 20.69 -21.03
N LEU A 706 -29.94 21.19 -21.12
CA LEU A 706 -31.16 20.36 -20.96
C LEU A 706 -31.28 19.30 -22.05
N THR A 707 -30.82 19.60 -23.27
CA THR A 707 -30.78 18.64 -24.38
C THR A 707 -29.77 17.52 -24.11
N ALA A 708 -28.57 17.85 -23.61
CA ALA A 708 -27.58 16.87 -23.20
C ALA A 708 -28.06 16.03 -21.99
N ALA A 709 -28.69 16.66 -20.99
CA ALA A 709 -29.29 15.98 -19.84
C ALA A 709 -30.37 14.98 -20.28
N ARG A 710 -31.19 15.34 -21.29
CA ARG A 710 -32.16 14.43 -21.91
C ARG A 710 -31.49 13.24 -22.58
N ALA A 711 -30.36 13.43 -23.27
CA ALA A 711 -29.61 12.34 -23.90
C ALA A 711 -29.08 11.33 -22.87
N ALA A 712 -28.54 11.80 -21.74
CA ALA A 712 -28.18 10.93 -20.61
C ALA A 712 -29.40 10.14 -20.10
N GLY A 713 -30.54 10.81 -19.90
CA GLY A 713 -31.78 10.13 -19.50
C GLY A 713 -32.23 9.05 -20.48
N LEU A 714 -32.17 9.31 -21.79
CA LEU A 714 -32.51 8.33 -22.82
C LEU A 714 -31.58 7.12 -22.80
N ARG A 715 -30.28 7.32 -22.58
CA ARG A 715 -29.31 6.23 -22.41
C ARG A 715 -29.65 5.35 -21.20
N LEU A 716 -30.03 5.97 -20.09
CA LEU A 716 -30.49 5.24 -18.90
C LEU A 716 -31.76 4.43 -19.19
N LEU A 717 -32.70 4.95 -20.00
CA LEU A 717 -33.88 4.17 -20.40
C LEU A 717 -33.52 2.94 -21.24
N GLU A 718 -32.59 3.09 -22.18
CA GLU A 718 -32.13 2.02 -23.07
C GLU A 718 -31.49 0.86 -22.29
N ARG A 719 -30.70 1.19 -21.27
CA ARG A 719 -29.86 0.22 -20.54
C ARG A 719 -30.52 -0.42 -19.32
N ARG A 720 -31.78 -0.07 -19.05
CA ARG A 720 -32.54 -0.63 -17.94
C ARG A 720 -32.91 -2.09 -18.23
N ASP A 721 -32.68 -2.98 -17.27
CA ASP A 721 -33.06 -4.39 -17.37
C ASP A 721 -34.57 -4.60 -17.13
N SER A 722 -35.03 -5.85 -17.28
CA SER A 722 -36.44 -6.23 -17.09
C SER A 722 -36.93 -6.12 -15.64
N ARG A 723 -36.01 -6.04 -14.67
CA ARG A 723 -36.33 -5.87 -13.24
C ARG A 723 -36.44 -4.40 -12.85
N GLY A 724 -36.08 -3.48 -13.76
CA GLY A 724 -36.09 -2.04 -13.49
C GLY A 724 -34.74 -1.51 -12.97
N ALA A 725 -33.68 -2.32 -13.00
CA ALA A 725 -32.36 -1.95 -12.53
C ALA A 725 -31.39 -1.67 -13.68
N TRP A 726 -30.18 -1.22 -13.34
CA TRP A 726 -29.11 -0.96 -14.30
C TRP A 726 -27.91 -1.82 -13.94
N PRO A 727 -27.50 -2.74 -14.83
CA PRO A 727 -26.25 -3.45 -14.69
C PRO A 727 -25.09 -2.46 -14.69
N GLY A 728 -24.15 -2.63 -13.75
CA GLY A 728 -22.85 -1.96 -13.82
C GLY A 728 -22.02 -2.49 -14.98
N VAL A 729 -20.80 -1.97 -15.12
CA VAL A 729 -19.83 -2.43 -16.13
C VAL A 729 -19.51 -3.93 -15.97
N ASP A 730 -19.62 -4.44 -14.74
CA ASP A 730 -19.45 -5.85 -14.39
C ASP A 730 -20.73 -6.70 -14.58
N GLY A 731 -21.79 -6.13 -15.16
CA GLY A 731 -23.07 -6.79 -15.38
C GLY A 731 -23.95 -6.93 -14.13
N VAL A 732 -23.50 -6.45 -12.96
CA VAL A 732 -24.24 -6.60 -11.71
C VAL A 732 -25.10 -5.37 -11.45
N ALA A 733 -26.41 -5.57 -11.32
CA ALA A 733 -27.33 -4.55 -10.86
C ALA A 733 -27.27 -4.40 -9.33
N ARG A 734 -27.20 -3.16 -8.84
CA ARG A 734 -27.04 -2.81 -7.42
C ARG A 734 -28.18 -1.90 -6.95
N SER A 735 -28.50 -1.91 -5.66
CA SER A 735 -29.48 -1.00 -5.05
C SER A 735 -28.92 0.39 -4.73
N GLY A 736 -27.69 0.49 -4.19
CA GLY A 736 -27.13 1.70 -3.55
C GLY A 736 -27.10 3.03 -4.34
N PHE A 737 -26.74 4.12 -3.65
CA PHE A 737 -26.84 5.49 -4.18
C PHE A 737 -25.73 5.90 -5.15
N ALA A 738 -24.47 5.54 -4.86
CA ALA A 738 -23.35 5.96 -5.71
C ALA A 738 -23.30 5.17 -7.03
N HIS A 739 -23.43 3.84 -6.94
CA HIS A 739 -23.20 2.89 -8.04
C HIS A 739 -24.43 2.03 -8.40
N GLY A 740 -25.63 2.40 -7.94
CA GLY A 740 -26.81 1.55 -8.04
C GLY A 740 -28.10 2.26 -8.42
N ALA A 741 -29.18 1.50 -8.38
CA ALA A 741 -30.51 1.88 -8.84
C ALA A 741 -31.06 3.12 -8.13
N SER A 742 -30.77 3.33 -6.83
CA SER A 742 -31.21 4.52 -6.09
C SER A 742 -30.72 5.82 -6.73
N GLY A 743 -29.42 5.90 -7.06
CA GLY A 743 -28.83 7.10 -7.65
C GLY A 743 -29.31 7.36 -9.07
N ILE A 744 -29.51 6.29 -9.83
CA ILE A 744 -30.01 6.38 -11.20
C ILE A 744 -31.49 6.78 -11.23
N ALA A 745 -32.32 6.13 -10.41
CA ALA A 745 -33.74 6.46 -10.25
C ALA A 745 -33.92 7.91 -9.75
N ARG A 746 -33.08 8.34 -8.80
CA ARG A 746 -33.02 9.75 -8.35
C ARG A 746 -32.78 10.73 -9.50
N SER A 747 -31.85 10.40 -10.39
CA SER A 747 -31.47 11.25 -11.53
C SER A 747 -32.59 11.30 -12.56
N LEU A 748 -33.21 10.17 -12.86
CA LEU A 748 -34.38 10.09 -13.74
C LEU A 748 -35.59 10.84 -13.18
N ALA A 749 -35.84 10.80 -11.86
CA ALA A 749 -36.90 11.60 -11.24
C ALA A 749 -36.63 13.11 -11.37
N ALA A 750 -35.36 13.53 -11.26
CA ALA A 750 -34.97 14.93 -11.50
C ALA A 750 -35.26 15.36 -12.95
N LEU A 751 -34.88 14.53 -13.91
CA LEU A 751 -35.12 14.77 -15.34
C LEU A 751 -36.60 14.79 -15.67
N ALA A 752 -37.38 13.86 -15.10
CA ALA A 752 -38.83 13.79 -15.32
C ALA A 752 -39.50 15.11 -14.92
N LYS A 753 -39.16 15.64 -13.74
CA LYS A 753 -39.69 16.90 -13.23
C LYS A 753 -39.24 18.10 -14.06
N ALA A 754 -37.97 18.13 -14.46
CA ALA A 754 -37.42 19.29 -15.17
C ALA A 754 -37.76 19.35 -16.66
N LEU A 755 -37.98 18.21 -17.30
CA LEU A 755 -38.22 18.10 -18.74
C LEU A 755 -39.67 17.73 -19.09
N ASP A 756 -40.53 17.53 -18.08
CA ASP A 756 -41.91 17.06 -18.24
C ASP A 756 -42.02 15.81 -19.12
N GLU A 757 -41.18 14.80 -18.83
CA GLU A 757 -41.04 13.59 -19.64
C GLU A 757 -41.50 12.35 -18.84
N PRO A 758 -42.73 11.85 -19.09
CA PRO A 758 -43.33 10.74 -18.31
C PRO A 758 -42.53 9.44 -18.38
N ARG A 759 -41.78 9.20 -19.45
CA ARG A 759 -40.93 8.00 -19.60
C ARG A 759 -39.85 7.94 -18.53
N PHE A 760 -39.28 9.08 -18.12
CA PHE A 760 -38.30 9.14 -17.05
C PHE A 760 -38.94 8.89 -15.68
N ALA A 761 -40.16 9.40 -15.44
CA ALA A 761 -40.89 9.12 -14.21
C ALA A 761 -41.19 7.63 -14.06
N ALA A 762 -41.66 6.98 -15.12
CA ALA A 762 -41.92 5.54 -15.14
C ALA A 762 -40.65 4.71 -14.89
N ALA A 763 -39.50 5.16 -15.38
CA ALA A 763 -38.23 4.48 -15.15
C ALA A 763 -37.66 4.68 -13.75
N ALA A 764 -37.80 5.88 -13.19
CA ALA A 764 -37.48 6.13 -11.79
C ALA A 764 -38.34 5.25 -10.86
N ALA A 765 -39.66 5.17 -11.11
CA ALA A 765 -40.56 4.31 -10.34
C ALA A 765 -40.15 2.83 -10.39
N ALA A 766 -39.75 2.33 -11.56
CA ALA A 766 -39.25 0.96 -11.72
C ALA A 766 -37.95 0.72 -10.93
N GLY A 767 -37.00 1.66 -10.96
CA GLY A 767 -35.76 1.56 -10.19
C GLY A 767 -35.99 1.56 -8.67
N PHE A 768 -36.93 2.37 -8.20
CA PHE A 768 -37.35 2.37 -6.80
C PHE A 768 -38.10 1.09 -6.41
N ALA A 769 -38.91 0.50 -7.30
CA ALA A 769 -39.55 -0.78 -7.06
C ALA A 769 -38.53 -1.93 -6.95
N PHE A 770 -37.51 -1.94 -7.83
CA PHE A 770 -36.39 -2.88 -7.73
C PHE A 770 -35.67 -2.73 -6.39
N GLU A 771 -35.27 -1.51 -6.03
CA GLU A 771 -34.58 -1.25 -4.77
C GLU A 771 -35.43 -1.67 -3.56
N HIS A 772 -36.75 -1.41 -3.56
CA HIS A 772 -37.66 -1.87 -2.51
C HIS A 772 -37.69 -3.40 -2.41
N SER A 773 -37.69 -4.11 -3.54
CA SER A 773 -37.67 -5.58 -3.55
C SER A 773 -36.38 -6.19 -2.98
N GLU A 774 -35.30 -5.41 -2.91
CA GLU A 774 -34.02 -5.82 -2.33
C GLU A 774 -33.92 -5.52 -0.83
N LEU A 775 -34.92 -4.88 -0.21
CA LEU A 775 -34.93 -4.61 1.23
C LEU A 775 -34.95 -5.92 2.02
N ASP A 776 -34.00 -6.11 2.94
CA ASP A 776 -34.06 -7.16 3.95
C ASP A 776 -34.84 -6.61 5.17
N PRO A 777 -36.10 -7.06 5.41
CA PRO A 777 -36.93 -6.51 6.48
C PRO A 777 -36.39 -6.84 7.87
N ALA A 778 -35.64 -7.93 8.03
CA ALA A 778 -35.07 -8.33 9.32
C ALA A 778 -33.91 -7.41 9.73
N ARG A 779 -33.23 -6.80 8.75
CA ARG A 779 -32.10 -5.88 8.97
C ARG A 779 -32.48 -4.41 8.79
N GLY A 780 -33.63 -4.12 8.19
CA GLY A 780 -34.01 -2.76 7.78
C GLY A 780 -33.02 -2.14 6.80
N ASN A 781 -32.36 -2.95 5.97
CA ASN A 781 -31.28 -2.49 5.12
C ASN A 781 -31.16 -3.30 3.83
N TRP A 782 -30.43 -2.75 2.86
CA TRP A 782 -30.27 -3.32 1.53
C TRP A 782 -28.90 -4.01 1.40
N PRO A 783 -28.84 -5.19 0.74
CA PRO A 783 -27.60 -5.88 0.52
C PRO A 783 -26.74 -5.14 -0.51
N VAL A 784 -25.44 -5.13 -0.25
CA VAL A 784 -24.40 -4.86 -1.24
C VAL A 784 -24.08 -6.20 -1.88
N VAL A 785 -24.48 -6.36 -3.15
CA VAL A 785 -24.01 -7.47 -3.98
C VAL A 785 -22.55 -7.18 -4.32
N ALA A 786 -21.66 -7.68 -3.47
CA ALA A 786 -20.22 -7.67 -3.71
C ALA A 786 -19.82 -9.03 -4.24
N THR A 787 -19.11 -9.04 -5.37
CA THR A 787 -18.34 -10.22 -5.78
C THR A 787 -17.20 -10.34 -4.78
N ASP A 788 -17.22 -11.33 -3.88
CA ASP A 788 -16.05 -11.62 -3.07
C ASP A 788 -14.98 -12.16 -4.04
N PRO A 789 -13.89 -11.40 -4.32
CA PRO A 789 -12.85 -11.87 -5.22
C PRO A 789 -12.34 -13.24 -4.71
N ARG A 790 -12.28 -13.35 -3.37
CA ARG A 790 -12.21 -14.54 -2.49
C ARG A 790 -12.64 -15.87 -3.07
N LEU A 791 -13.93 -15.88 -3.39
CA LEU A 791 -14.77 -17.07 -3.39
C LEU A 791 -15.54 -17.24 -4.70
N GLY A 792 -15.56 -16.24 -5.58
CA GLY A 792 -16.35 -16.27 -6.82
C GLY A 792 -17.87 -16.35 -6.60
N GLU A 793 -18.32 -16.29 -5.34
CA GLU A 793 -19.73 -16.29 -4.94
C GLU A 793 -20.19 -14.85 -4.68
N HIS A 794 -21.34 -14.47 -5.23
CA HIS A 794 -22.06 -13.29 -4.79
C HIS A 794 -22.62 -13.54 -3.39
N ARG A 795 -22.03 -12.91 -2.38
CA ARG A 795 -22.58 -12.94 -1.02
C ARG A 795 -23.14 -11.57 -0.66
N PRO A 796 -24.38 -11.50 -0.16
CA PRO A 796 -24.92 -10.24 0.33
C PRO A 796 -24.10 -9.80 1.55
N THR A 797 -23.55 -8.59 1.48
CA THR A 797 -22.97 -7.89 2.63
C THR A 797 -23.82 -6.67 2.94
N TRP A 798 -23.77 -6.12 4.14
CA TRP A 798 -24.57 -4.95 4.50
C TRP A 798 -23.66 -3.82 4.94
N MET A 799 -23.92 -2.63 4.40
CA MET A 799 -23.29 -1.40 4.83
C MET A 799 -24.37 -0.41 5.26
N VAL A 800 -24.05 0.44 6.23
CA VAL A 800 -24.84 1.63 6.55
C VAL A 800 -23.99 2.82 6.13
N ALA A 801 -23.99 3.11 4.83
CA ALA A 801 -23.14 4.12 4.22
C ALA A 801 -23.92 4.93 3.17
N TRP A 802 -23.39 6.09 2.81
CA TRP A 802 -23.98 6.90 1.75
C TRP A 802 -23.83 6.22 0.38
N CYS A 803 -22.66 5.65 0.08
CA CYS A 803 -22.44 4.98 -1.22
C CYS A 803 -23.31 3.73 -1.41
N HIS A 804 -23.42 2.89 -0.38
CA HIS A 804 -24.30 1.72 -0.37
C HIS A 804 -24.99 1.52 0.99
N GLY A 805 -26.31 1.33 0.94
CA GLY A 805 -27.15 1.05 2.09
C GLY A 805 -28.01 2.24 2.51
N ALA A 806 -28.58 2.11 3.71
CA ALA A 806 -29.66 2.95 4.21
C ALA A 806 -29.44 4.48 4.06
N PRO A 807 -28.31 5.10 4.45
CA PRO A 807 -28.17 6.56 4.35
C PRO A 807 -28.33 7.12 2.94
N GLY A 808 -27.69 6.50 1.94
CA GLY A 808 -27.82 6.94 0.55
C GLY A 808 -29.22 6.71 -0.02
N ILE A 809 -29.84 5.59 0.35
CA ILE A 809 -31.20 5.24 -0.04
C ILE A 809 -32.21 6.24 0.53
N ALA A 810 -32.05 6.65 1.80
CA ALA A 810 -32.87 7.67 2.42
C ALA A 810 -32.84 8.99 1.61
N LEU A 811 -31.67 9.41 1.12
CA LEU A 811 -31.57 10.60 0.26
C LEU A 811 -32.34 10.44 -1.06
N ALA A 812 -32.26 9.27 -1.70
CA ALA A 812 -32.99 9.02 -2.94
C ALA A 812 -34.51 9.01 -2.74
N ARG A 813 -34.99 8.47 -1.61
CA ARG A 813 -36.42 8.41 -1.28
C ARG A 813 -36.99 9.76 -0.90
N ALA A 814 -36.26 10.58 -0.16
CA ALA A 814 -36.72 11.89 0.33
C ALA A 814 -37.10 12.89 -0.78
N VAL A 815 -36.57 12.70 -1.98
CA VAL A 815 -36.76 13.51 -3.20
C VAL A 815 -37.70 12.87 -4.21
N ALA A 816 -38.10 11.62 -3.99
CA ALA A 816 -38.87 10.81 -4.93
C ALA A 816 -40.30 10.52 -4.46
N ALA A 817 -40.80 11.18 -3.40
CA ALA A 817 -42.14 10.95 -2.87
C ALA A 817 -43.26 11.06 -3.95
N GLU A 818 -43.11 11.97 -4.91
CA GLU A 818 -44.04 12.15 -6.05
C GLU A 818 -44.04 10.96 -7.05
N VAL A 819 -42.96 10.18 -7.12
CA VAL A 819 -42.74 9.11 -8.11
C VAL A 819 -42.73 7.70 -7.50
N ALA A 820 -42.38 7.58 -6.21
CA ALA A 820 -42.26 6.32 -5.48
C ALA A 820 -43.54 5.93 -4.69
N GLY A 821 -44.48 6.84 -4.53
CA GLY A 821 -45.74 6.59 -3.78
C GLY A 821 -45.50 6.15 -2.33
N ASP A 822 -46.46 5.42 -1.76
CA ASP A 822 -46.46 5.03 -0.33
C ASP A 822 -45.25 4.16 0.08
N THR A 823 -44.74 3.31 -0.83
CA THR A 823 -43.52 2.52 -0.58
C THR A 823 -42.29 3.39 -0.38
N GLY A 824 -42.26 4.59 -0.98
CA GLY A 824 -41.16 5.52 -0.83
C GLY A 824 -41.04 6.11 0.56
N GLU A 825 -42.17 6.41 1.22
CA GLU A 825 -42.17 6.95 2.58
C GLU A 825 -41.85 5.87 3.62
N HIS A 826 -42.33 4.64 3.39
CA HIS A 826 -41.94 3.48 4.22
C HIS A 826 -40.44 3.24 4.19
N ASP A 827 -39.84 3.13 2.99
CA ASP A 827 -38.41 2.85 2.84
C ASP A 827 -37.54 3.99 3.40
N LEU A 828 -38.01 5.25 3.30
CA LEU A 828 -37.35 6.41 3.90
C LEU A 828 -37.27 6.27 5.42
N GLU A 829 -38.39 5.99 6.09
CA GLU A 829 -38.43 5.84 7.55
C GLU A 829 -37.59 4.64 8.01
N VAL A 830 -37.63 3.51 7.30
CA VAL A 830 -36.76 2.35 7.55
C VAL A 830 -35.28 2.72 7.42
N ALA A 831 -34.92 3.41 6.34
CA ALA A 831 -33.53 3.79 6.08
C ALA A 831 -32.99 4.79 7.12
N VAL A 832 -33.81 5.76 7.54
CA VAL A 832 -33.42 6.71 8.59
C VAL A 832 -33.30 6.00 9.94
N ALA A 833 -34.26 5.15 10.31
CA ALA A 833 -34.20 4.37 11.55
C ALA A 833 -32.94 3.49 11.62
N THR A 834 -32.60 2.79 10.53
CA THR A 834 -31.36 2.01 10.41
C THR A 834 -30.12 2.87 10.53
N THR A 835 -30.14 4.08 9.97
CA THR A 835 -29.02 5.03 10.06
C THR A 835 -28.83 5.57 11.49
N MET A 836 -29.93 5.88 12.19
CA MET A 836 -29.91 6.33 13.59
C MET A 836 -29.45 5.21 14.56
N ALA A 837 -29.86 3.96 14.30
CA ALA A 837 -29.46 2.81 15.10
C ALA A 837 -27.99 2.40 14.90
N ALA A 838 -27.36 2.83 13.81
CA ALA A 838 -25.98 2.52 13.52
C ALA A 838 -25.02 3.39 14.33
N GLY A 839 -24.34 2.80 15.32
CA GLY A 839 -23.26 3.47 16.07
C GLY A 839 -22.06 3.84 15.19
N LEU A 840 -21.03 4.48 15.78
CA LEU A 840 -19.83 4.90 15.06
C LEU A 840 -19.24 3.76 14.22
N THR A 841 -18.94 4.05 12.96
CA THR A 841 -18.15 3.14 12.12
C THR A 841 -16.66 3.40 12.31
N PHE A 842 -15.84 2.45 11.86
CA PHE A 842 -14.38 2.58 11.92
C PHE A 842 -13.88 3.82 11.17
N ARG A 843 -14.58 4.26 10.12
CA ARG A 843 -14.17 5.37 9.25
C ARG A 843 -14.93 6.66 9.56
N ASP A 844 -14.32 7.83 9.35
CA ASP A 844 -14.98 9.12 9.65
C ASP A 844 -15.45 9.92 8.43
N HIS A 845 -15.02 9.59 7.21
CA HIS A 845 -15.33 10.36 6.00
C HIS A 845 -16.80 10.29 5.52
N LEU A 846 -17.16 11.11 4.52
CA LEU A 846 -18.53 11.23 4.00
C LEU A 846 -19.05 10.00 3.23
N CYS A 847 -18.21 9.32 2.43
CA CYS A 847 -18.68 8.26 1.54
C CYS A 847 -19.21 7.01 2.29
N CYS A 848 -18.45 6.48 3.25
CA CYS A 848 -18.86 5.30 4.05
C CYS A 848 -18.48 5.38 5.54
N GLY A 849 -18.16 6.58 6.02
CA GLY A 849 -17.85 6.85 7.42
C GLY A 849 -19.01 7.49 8.18
N SER A 850 -18.74 7.81 9.44
CA SER A 850 -19.71 8.39 10.37
C SER A 850 -20.17 9.79 9.93
N ALA A 851 -19.30 10.63 9.33
CA ALA A 851 -19.70 11.95 8.82
C ALA A 851 -20.78 11.86 7.74
N GLY A 852 -20.75 10.84 6.88
CA GLY A 852 -21.79 10.63 5.88
C GLY A 852 -23.17 10.41 6.50
N ARG A 853 -23.23 9.64 7.58
CA ARG A 853 -24.50 9.39 8.31
C ARG A 853 -25.01 10.66 8.98
N ILE A 854 -24.12 11.41 9.63
CA ILE A 854 -24.44 12.68 10.27
C ILE A 854 -25.03 13.65 9.22
N ALA A 855 -24.33 13.83 8.09
CA ALA A 855 -24.76 14.73 7.03
C ALA A 855 -26.12 14.36 6.44
N VAL A 856 -26.38 13.07 6.22
CA VAL A 856 -27.67 12.58 5.73
C VAL A 856 -28.80 12.85 6.72
N LEU A 857 -28.63 12.47 8.00
CA LEU A 857 -29.63 12.64 9.04
C LEU A 857 -29.98 14.12 9.26
N ASP A 858 -28.96 14.97 9.30
CA ASP A 858 -29.12 16.41 9.48
C ASP A 858 -29.82 17.07 8.28
N ALA A 859 -29.39 16.74 7.06
CA ALA A 859 -30.02 17.26 5.83
C ALA A 859 -31.50 16.85 5.70
N LEU A 860 -31.80 15.58 5.96
CA LEU A 860 -33.18 15.07 5.93
C LEU A 860 -34.02 15.64 7.08
N GLY A 861 -33.44 15.72 8.28
CA GLY A 861 -34.09 16.27 9.47
C GLY A 861 -34.49 17.73 9.28
N ARG A 862 -33.62 18.56 8.66
CA ARG A 862 -33.97 19.93 8.26
C ARG A 862 -35.12 19.95 7.26
N ARG A 863 -35.02 19.16 6.19
CA ARG A 863 -35.99 19.17 5.09
C ARG A 863 -37.38 18.67 5.49
N ARG A 864 -37.46 17.69 6.39
CA ARG A 864 -38.72 17.11 6.88
C ARG A 864 -39.18 17.72 8.21
N HIS A 865 -38.47 18.72 8.73
CA HIS A 865 -38.72 19.33 10.04
C HIS A 865 -38.77 18.31 11.19
N ARG A 866 -37.92 17.29 11.14
CA ARG A 866 -37.80 16.20 12.13
C ARG A 866 -36.66 16.48 13.11
N ALA A 867 -37.00 16.90 14.32
CA ALA A 867 -36.03 17.22 15.36
C ALA A 867 -35.27 15.97 15.84
N ASP A 868 -35.97 14.84 15.97
CA ASP A 868 -35.41 13.55 16.36
C ASP A 868 -34.27 13.07 15.45
N TRP A 869 -34.37 13.32 14.14
CA TRP A 869 -33.30 12.99 13.19
C TRP A 869 -32.06 13.89 13.35
N ARG A 870 -32.28 15.18 13.62
CA ARG A 870 -31.20 16.14 13.86
C ARG A 870 -30.50 15.88 15.20
N ASP A 871 -31.26 15.52 16.23
CA ASP A 871 -30.71 15.17 17.54
C ASP A 871 -29.83 13.91 17.45
N ALA A 872 -30.23 12.92 16.65
CA ALA A 872 -29.41 11.76 16.37
C ALA A 872 -28.13 12.12 15.59
N ALA A 873 -28.22 12.99 14.58
CA ALA A 873 -27.04 13.49 13.86
C ALA A 873 -26.05 14.17 14.82
N HIS A 874 -26.56 15.04 15.69
CA HIS A 874 -25.76 15.74 16.69
C HIS A 874 -25.12 14.78 17.70
N ALA A 875 -25.87 13.78 18.19
CA ALA A 875 -25.33 12.77 19.10
C ALA A 875 -24.18 11.96 18.48
N ILE A 876 -24.31 11.53 17.22
CA ILE A 876 -23.25 10.81 16.51
C ILE A 876 -22.04 11.72 16.28
N ALA A 877 -22.25 13.00 15.94
CA ALA A 877 -21.17 13.97 15.79
C ALA A 877 -20.37 14.16 17.08
N MET A 878 -21.05 14.29 18.22
CA MET A 878 -20.39 14.39 19.52
C MET A 878 -19.58 13.13 19.87
N GLN A 879 -20.13 11.94 19.62
CA GLN A 879 -19.39 10.68 19.82
C GLN A 879 -18.13 10.60 18.94
N LEU A 880 -18.23 11.02 17.67
CA LEU A 880 -17.10 11.05 16.75
C LEU A 880 -16.02 12.00 17.25
N LEU A 881 -16.38 13.21 17.66
CA LEU A 881 -15.43 14.21 18.15
C LEU A 881 -14.77 13.79 19.46
N THR A 882 -15.52 13.20 20.40
CA THR A 882 -14.95 12.64 21.63
C THR A 882 -13.94 11.53 21.34
N ARG A 883 -14.27 10.60 20.42
CA ARG A 883 -13.35 9.54 20.01
C ARG A 883 -12.09 10.10 19.33
N ALA A 884 -12.26 11.06 18.42
CA ALA A 884 -11.16 11.68 17.69
C ALA A 884 -10.21 12.43 18.63
N ALA A 885 -10.77 13.20 19.58
CA ALA A 885 -9.98 13.90 20.60
C ALA A 885 -9.20 12.93 21.50
N ALA A 886 -9.80 11.81 21.91
CA ALA A 886 -9.11 10.80 22.71
C ALA A 886 -7.96 10.09 21.94
N ALA A 887 -8.06 10.03 20.62
CA ALA A 887 -7.08 9.38 19.75
C ALA A 887 -6.08 10.36 19.11
N ASP A 888 -6.28 11.67 19.29
CA ASP A 888 -5.62 12.75 18.54
C ASP A 888 -5.67 12.57 17.01
N GLU A 889 -6.71 11.88 16.50
CA GLU A 889 -6.82 11.52 15.07
C GLU A 889 -8.26 11.13 14.63
N LEU A 890 -8.65 11.55 13.43
CA LEU A 890 -9.77 10.97 12.67
C LEU A 890 -9.30 9.72 11.90
N ASN A 891 -10.08 8.66 11.96
CA ASN A 891 -9.92 7.45 11.16
C ASN A 891 -10.42 7.70 9.73
N LEU A 892 -9.61 8.38 8.93
CA LEU A 892 -9.83 8.50 7.49
C LEU A 892 -9.18 7.29 6.77
N PRO A 893 -9.72 6.83 5.65
CA PRO A 893 -8.99 5.92 4.78
C PRO A 893 -7.64 6.57 4.42
N PRO A 894 -6.58 5.78 4.13
CA PRO A 894 -5.46 6.33 3.37
C PRO A 894 -6.07 6.92 2.10
N GLY A 895 -6.09 8.25 1.99
CA GLY A 895 -6.71 8.91 0.85
C GLY A 895 -5.98 8.53 -0.44
N PRO A 896 -6.61 8.67 -1.61
CA PRO A 896 -5.83 9.09 -2.75
C PRO A 896 -5.23 10.45 -2.40
N ALA A 897 -3.94 10.60 -2.70
CA ALA A 897 -3.16 11.81 -2.54
C ALA A 897 -3.96 13.08 -2.91
N SER A 898 -4.21 13.97 -1.93
CA SER A 898 -4.29 15.40 -2.21
C SER A 898 -2.86 15.93 -2.26
#